data_AF-A0A1U8K7B2-F1
#
_entry.id   AF-A0A1U8K7B2-F1
#
_cell.length_a   1.000
_cell.length_b   1.000
_cell.length_c   1.000
_cell.angle_alpha   90.00
_cell.angle_beta   90.00
_cell.angle_gamma   90.00
#
_symmetry.space_group_name_H-M   'P 1'
#
loop_
_entity.id
_entity.type
_entity.pdbx_description
1 polymer ?
#
loop_
_entity_poly.entity_id
_entity_poly.type
_entity_poly.pdbx_seq_one_letter_code
_entity_poly.pdbx_strand_id
1 'polypeptide(L)'
;MGLSKVSNIEALVKGIKEEMLPDIDPYSFVSASAYDTAWLAMVPADSDQTCPLFKECLEWVVNNQTKEGCWGECVDAIDPLSATLACVIAIHKWSIGANNIKRGLDFVQENAEKILRKTEDRFPRWFTIVFPGMIELARKVGIQLAFPSQLNAFLLDIFHKRQLLLDTEELIGNQCYPPLISYLEALPPSYDVSERDITMNLNGDGSLFQSPAATASAFMATGNEQSLSYLQTVVGRCANGVPPTFPMDEELIRLCLVNQLQRLGLADHFTHEIEEILFQIYRNYKTLEWLDKASNNIVNVGIQLHKDSLALRLLRMHGYSISPRHFCWFLNNQEVRAHIEENQEYFTISMLNVYRATDLMFPGENEVEEARSFSRKVLEKITLKDSSLASTGLNKMVEHELTFPWIARLDHLDHRAWIEDVNNTNVLWVGKTSFHRLSTLLNEKLLQLAVADYEFRQSIYRKELEEVIRWSKNKGMSDMGFGRDKTTYCYFAIASSIPLPYDSEVRMIITKSAVVITVADDFYDTEASFDELTTLTQAIARWDAEGLSGHSKTIFNALDDLVSEFVAKVRHQHGIDITYFLQQIWYETFNSWFVEAEAKWSMGGFVPSMEEYLGNGAVSIALHTIVLPASYLLNPSLADYKIKAGEYQTVTKLAMLIPRLLNDIQSYQKEEQEGKLNYVLLYLKENPGIDIQDSTAYVRDIIYKNWPEFLQHVLMDGLAEELPKSCKFLHLSCVKAFQMFFHSSNRYDSNTDMLLDIQKAIYIPLNIRSN
;
A
#
# COMPACT_ATOMS: atom_id res chain seq x y z
N MET A 1 16.01 -8.26 27.24
CA MET A 1 14.77 -8.34 26.41
C MET A 1 15.03 -8.07 24.93
N GLY A 2 15.80 -7.04 24.53
CA GLY A 2 16.03 -6.72 23.11
C GLY A 2 16.72 -7.82 22.28
N LEU A 3 17.82 -8.41 22.77
CA LEU A 3 18.58 -9.44 22.03
C LEU A 3 17.77 -10.71 21.70
N SER A 4 16.84 -11.10 22.57
CA SER A 4 15.96 -12.26 22.34
C SER A 4 14.89 -11.97 21.28
N LYS A 5 14.39 -10.73 21.18
CA LYS A 5 13.44 -10.34 20.13
C LYS A 5 14.12 -10.26 18.76
N VAL A 6 15.31 -9.67 18.68
CA VAL A 6 16.11 -9.59 17.43
C VAL A 6 16.44 -10.99 16.92
N SER A 7 16.93 -11.88 17.79
CA SER A 7 17.24 -13.26 17.40
C SER A 7 16.02 -14.04 16.88
N ASN A 8 14.82 -13.75 17.39
CA ASN A 8 13.58 -14.35 16.88
C ASN A 8 13.20 -13.81 15.49
N ILE A 9 13.32 -12.49 15.28
CA ILE A 9 13.08 -11.85 13.96
C ILE A 9 14.06 -12.43 12.93
N GLU A 10 15.35 -12.48 13.24
CA GLU A 10 16.38 -13.05 12.37
C GLU A 10 16.09 -14.53 12.02
N ALA A 11 15.64 -15.32 12.99
CA ALA A 11 15.27 -16.71 12.76
C ALA A 11 14.05 -16.84 11.83
N LEU A 12 13.02 -16.00 12.00
CA LEU A 12 11.85 -15.96 11.12
C LEU A 12 12.22 -15.53 9.70
N VAL A 13 13.02 -14.46 9.55
CA VAL A 13 13.53 -13.99 8.25
C VAL A 13 14.30 -15.10 7.56
N LYS A 14 15.23 -15.75 8.26
CA LYS A 14 16.02 -16.86 7.73
C LYS A 14 15.13 -18.02 7.29
N GLY A 15 14.17 -18.43 8.12
CA GLY A 15 13.22 -19.49 7.78
C GLY A 15 12.38 -19.16 6.53
N ILE A 16 11.92 -17.92 6.39
CA ILE A 16 11.19 -17.48 5.19
C ILE A 16 12.11 -17.49 3.96
N LYS A 17 13.36 -17.02 4.08
CA LYS A 17 14.31 -17.04 2.96
C LYS A 17 14.68 -18.45 2.52
N GLU A 18 14.95 -19.35 3.45
CA GLU A 18 15.39 -20.72 3.16
C GLU A 18 14.23 -21.61 2.66
N GLU A 19 13.03 -21.43 3.19
CA GLU A 19 11.88 -22.28 2.85
C GLU A 19 11.02 -21.69 1.72
N MET A 20 11.08 -20.37 1.50
CA MET A 20 10.09 -19.64 0.70
C MET A 20 10.69 -18.61 -0.25
N LEU A 21 12.03 -18.56 -0.44
CA LEU A 21 12.67 -17.76 -1.51
C LEU A 21 13.75 -18.44 -2.39
N PRO A 22 14.20 -19.72 -2.26
CA PRO A 22 15.18 -20.30 -3.21
C PRO A 22 14.52 -21.05 -4.40
N ASP A 23 14.86 -20.70 -5.64
CA ASP A 23 14.49 -21.41 -6.91
C ASP A 23 12.98 -21.75 -7.08
N ILE A 24 12.10 -20.87 -6.61
CA ILE A 24 10.70 -21.24 -6.33
C ILE A 24 9.77 -21.22 -7.53
N ASP A 25 9.04 -22.33 -7.64
CA ASP A 25 7.78 -22.42 -8.37
C ASP A 25 6.73 -21.47 -7.75
N PRO A 26 6.37 -20.35 -8.40
CA PRO A 26 5.51 -19.31 -7.81
C PRO A 26 4.14 -19.83 -7.36
N TYR A 27 3.69 -20.93 -7.95
CA TYR A 27 2.45 -21.62 -7.59
C TYR A 27 2.42 -22.04 -6.11
N SER A 28 3.57 -22.31 -5.47
CA SER A 28 3.66 -22.66 -4.05
C SER A 28 3.30 -21.50 -3.09
N PHE A 29 3.34 -20.26 -3.58
CA PHE A 29 2.94 -19.08 -2.81
C PHE A 29 1.43 -18.88 -2.78
N VAL A 30 0.68 -19.58 -3.64
CA VAL A 30 -0.77 -19.43 -3.74
C VAL A 30 -1.46 -20.61 -3.05
N SER A 31 -2.50 -20.32 -2.27
CA SER A 31 -3.34 -21.32 -1.63
C SER A 31 -4.02 -22.25 -2.65
N ALA A 32 -4.13 -23.53 -2.34
CA ALA A 32 -4.99 -24.44 -3.11
C ALA A 32 -6.47 -24.08 -2.95
N SER A 33 -7.26 -24.30 -4.01
CA SER A 33 -8.71 -24.20 -3.98
C SER A 33 -9.30 -25.53 -3.53
N ALA A 34 -9.90 -25.55 -2.34
CA ALA A 34 -10.60 -26.74 -1.85
C ALA A 34 -11.79 -27.13 -2.74
N TYR A 35 -12.49 -26.12 -3.30
CA TYR A 35 -13.59 -26.33 -4.23
C TYR A 35 -13.12 -27.06 -5.50
N ASP A 36 -12.09 -26.55 -6.16
CA ASP A 36 -11.57 -27.15 -7.39
C ASP A 36 -10.91 -28.51 -7.14
N THR A 37 -10.19 -28.65 -6.03
CA THR A 37 -9.59 -29.94 -5.62
C THR A 37 -10.66 -31.00 -5.37
N ALA A 38 -11.80 -30.63 -4.77
CA ALA A 38 -12.93 -31.54 -4.58
C ALA A 38 -13.54 -31.99 -5.91
N TRP A 39 -13.65 -31.10 -6.91
CA TRP A 39 -14.13 -31.46 -8.24
C TRP A 39 -13.23 -32.46 -8.95
N LEU A 40 -11.91 -32.31 -8.85
CA LEU A 40 -10.98 -33.30 -9.38
C LEU A 40 -11.05 -34.62 -8.62
N ALA A 41 -11.20 -34.57 -7.29
CA ALA A 41 -11.38 -35.77 -6.46
C ALA A 41 -12.63 -36.58 -6.82
N MET A 42 -13.63 -35.99 -7.48
CA MET A 42 -14.84 -36.68 -7.93
C MET A 42 -14.70 -37.41 -9.28
N VAL A 43 -13.61 -37.20 -10.02
CA VAL A 43 -13.42 -37.79 -11.36
C VAL A 43 -13.16 -39.30 -11.22
N PRO A 44 -13.98 -40.17 -11.84
CA PRO A 44 -13.80 -41.63 -11.76
C PRO A 44 -12.68 -42.13 -12.69
N ALA A 45 -11.95 -43.16 -12.28
CA ALA A 45 -10.90 -43.78 -13.09
C ALA A 45 -11.43 -44.73 -14.18
N ASP A 46 -12.62 -45.30 -13.95
CA ASP A 46 -13.27 -46.29 -14.80
C ASP A 46 -14.77 -46.00 -14.95
N SER A 47 -15.41 -46.64 -15.94
CA SER A 47 -16.87 -46.56 -16.15
C SER A 47 -17.67 -47.09 -14.96
N ASP A 48 -17.06 -48.00 -14.20
CA ASP A 48 -17.65 -48.66 -13.04
C ASP A 48 -17.63 -47.77 -11.78
N GLN A 49 -16.99 -46.59 -11.87
CA GLN A 49 -16.87 -45.58 -10.82
C GLN A 49 -16.39 -46.15 -9.49
N THR A 50 -15.42 -47.06 -9.54
CA THR A 50 -14.98 -47.81 -8.35
C THR A 50 -13.91 -47.07 -7.54
N CYS A 51 -13.13 -46.22 -8.20
CA CYS A 51 -12.08 -45.43 -7.56
C CYS A 51 -11.86 -44.07 -8.24
N PRO A 52 -11.33 -43.07 -7.50
CA PRO A 52 -11.00 -41.78 -8.07
C PRO A 52 -9.79 -41.90 -9.01
N LEU A 53 -9.84 -41.15 -10.12
CA LEU A 53 -8.73 -41.00 -11.05
C LEU A 53 -7.56 -40.23 -10.40
N PHE A 54 -7.88 -39.15 -9.67
CA PHE A 54 -6.92 -38.30 -8.97
C PHE A 54 -6.97 -38.60 -7.47
N LYS A 55 -6.29 -39.65 -7.04
CA LYS A 55 -6.28 -40.11 -5.64
C LYS A 55 -5.68 -39.06 -4.70
N GLU A 56 -4.65 -38.35 -5.16
CA GLU A 56 -3.95 -37.31 -4.41
C GLU A 56 -4.89 -36.17 -4.04
N CYS A 57 -5.82 -35.80 -4.93
CA CYS A 57 -6.84 -34.78 -4.66
C CYS A 57 -7.82 -35.23 -3.57
N LEU A 58 -8.24 -36.51 -3.59
CA LEU A 58 -9.13 -37.04 -2.55
C LEU A 58 -8.43 -37.13 -1.19
N GLU A 59 -7.17 -37.58 -1.16
CA GLU A 59 -6.35 -37.60 0.04
C GLU A 59 -6.17 -36.19 0.60
N TRP A 60 -5.91 -35.20 -0.26
CA TRP A 60 -5.83 -33.80 0.14
C TRP A 60 -7.14 -33.33 0.79
N VAL A 61 -8.29 -33.61 0.17
CA VAL A 61 -9.61 -33.22 0.72
C VAL A 61 -9.83 -33.85 2.09
N VAL A 62 -9.51 -35.12 2.29
CA VAL A 62 -9.68 -35.78 3.60
C VAL A 62 -8.78 -35.17 4.68
N ASN A 63 -7.55 -34.79 4.31
CA ASN A 63 -6.52 -34.35 5.25
C ASN A 63 -6.49 -32.84 5.54
N ASN A 64 -7.20 -32.01 4.76
CA ASN A 64 -7.16 -30.54 4.87
C ASN A 64 -8.47 -29.92 5.40
N GLN A 65 -9.29 -30.69 6.15
CA GLN A 65 -10.43 -30.12 6.88
C GLN A 65 -9.94 -29.33 8.09
N THR A 66 -10.43 -28.10 8.28
CA THR A 66 -10.07 -27.27 9.44
C THR A 66 -10.59 -27.86 10.75
N LYS A 67 -10.20 -27.29 11.89
CA LYS A 67 -10.70 -27.72 13.22
C LYS A 67 -12.19 -27.44 13.35
N GLU A 68 -12.65 -26.35 12.77
CA GLU A 68 -14.04 -25.86 12.71
C GLU A 68 -14.91 -26.70 11.78
N GLY A 69 -14.32 -27.60 10.98
CA GLY A 69 -15.03 -28.52 10.11
C GLY A 69 -15.24 -28.03 8.68
N CYS A 70 -14.76 -26.84 8.33
CA CYS A 70 -14.86 -26.31 6.97
C CYS A 70 -13.65 -26.69 6.10
N TRP A 71 -13.77 -26.42 4.81
CA TRP A 71 -12.65 -26.34 3.88
C TRP A 71 -12.58 -24.93 3.29
N GLY A 72 -11.37 -24.41 3.13
CA GLY A 72 -11.10 -23.01 2.79
C GLY A 72 -10.48 -22.24 3.96
N GLU A 73 -9.83 -21.13 3.66
CA GLU A 73 -8.89 -20.49 4.60
C GLU A 73 -9.56 -19.52 5.59
N CYS A 74 -10.69 -18.89 5.25
CA CYS A 74 -11.32 -17.88 6.10
C CYS A 74 -12.72 -18.29 6.55
N VAL A 75 -12.83 -18.85 7.77
CA VAL A 75 -14.05 -19.42 8.36
C VAL A 75 -15.27 -18.48 8.34
N ASP A 76 -15.03 -17.17 8.43
CA ASP A 76 -16.07 -16.14 8.45
C ASP A 76 -16.43 -15.58 7.06
N ALA A 77 -15.78 -16.04 5.99
CA ALA A 77 -16.05 -15.63 4.60
C ALA A 77 -17.13 -16.51 3.93
N ILE A 78 -17.58 -16.11 2.74
CA ILE A 78 -18.56 -16.87 1.95
C ILE A 78 -17.94 -18.09 1.25
N ASP A 79 -16.66 -18.02 0.85
CA ASP A 79 -15.94 -19.08 0.10
C ASP A 79 -16.02 -20.48 0.75
N PRO A 80 -15.82 -20.64 2.07
CA PRO A 80 -15.87 -21.95 2.71
C PRO A 80 -17.22 -22.65 2.61
N LEU A 81 -18.34 -21.94 2.44
CA LEU A 81 -19.65 -22.58 2.35
C LEU A 81 -19.73 -23.48 1.11
N SER A 82 -19.38 -22.93 -0.06
CA SER A 82 -19.36 -23.67 -1.33
C SER A 82 -18.27 -24.74 -1.36
N ALA A 83 -17.07 -24.41 -0.88
CA ALA A 83 -15.95 -25.34 -0.84
C ALA A 83 -16.23 -26.53 0.09
N THR A 84 -16.80 -26.29 1.28
CA THR A 84 -17.15 -27.36 2.24
C THR A 84 -18.19 -28.30 1.65
N LEU A 85 -19.23 -27.78 0.99
CA LEU A 85 -20.21 -28.64 0.31
C LEU A 85 -19.57 -29.49 -0.78
N ALA A 86 -18.71 -28.91 -1.63
CA ALA A 86 -17.99 -29.66 -2.66
C ALA A 86 -17.12 -30.78 -2.07
N CYS A 87 -16.35 -30.48 -1.01
CA CYS A 87 -15.52 -31.47 -0.31
C CYS A 87 -16.37 -32.59 0.32
N VAL A 88 -17.48 -32.25 0.96
CA VAL A 88 -18.40 -33.23 1.55
C VAL A 88 -18.99 -34.15 0.47
N ILE A 89 -19.39 -33.59 -0.68
CA ILE A 89 -19.88 -34.38 -1.83
C ILE A 89 -18.79 -35.32 -2.35
N ALA A 90 -17.55 -34.84 -2.49
CA ALA A 90 -16.43 -35.65 -2.95
C ALA A 90 -16.14 -36.83 -2.00
N ILE A 91 -16.11 -36.58 -0.69
CA ILE A 91 -15.90 -37.62 0.33
C ILE A 91 -17.08 -38.63 0.33
N HIS A 92 -18.31 -38.13 0.24
CA HIS A 92 -19.51 -38.96 0.18
C HIS A 92 -19.53 -39.87 -1.05
N LYS A 93 -19.14 -39.36 -2.22
CA LYS A 93 -19.11 -40.13 -3.48
C LYS A 93 -18.33 -41.43 -3.33
N TRP A 94 -17.22 -41.40 -2.61
CA TRP A 94 -16.34 -42.55 -2.40
C TRP A 94 -16.64 -43.34 -1.11
N SER A 95 -17.70 -42.98 -0.38
CA SER A 95 -18.11 -43.65 0.87
C SER A 95 -16.99 -43.72 1.92
N ILE A 96 -16.15 -42.69 1.99
CA ILE A 96 -15.07 -42.56 2.98
C ILE A 96 -15.36 -41.44 3.98
N GLY A 97 -14.56 -41.31 5.03
CA GLY A 97 -14.52 -40.09 5.85
C GLY A 97 -15.84 -39.65 6.50
N ALA A 98 -16.63 -40.56 7.08
CA ALA A 98 -17.93 -40.23 7.68
C ALA A 98 -17.87 -39.11 8.74
N ASN A 99 -16.77 -39.05 9.51
CA ASN A 99 -16.55 -37.96 10.48
C ASN A 99 -16.31 -36.61 9.79
N ASN A 100 -15.57 -36.59 8.68
CA ASN A 100 -15.34 -35.37 7.90
C ASN A 100 -16.66 -34.83 7.33
N ILE A 101 -17.50 -35.71 6.77
CA ILE A 101 -18.85 -35.37 6.28
C ILE A 101 -19.66 -34.71 7.38
N LYS A 102 -19.77 -35.35 8.55
CA LYS A 102 -20.56 -34.83 9.67
C LYS A 102 -20.09 -33.43 10.07
N ARG A 103 -18.79 -33.25 10.29
CA ARG A 103 -18.21 -31.96 10.69
C ARG A 103 -18.42 -30.86 9.65
N GLY A 104 -18.33 -31.20 8.37
CA GLY A 104 -18.60 -30.24 7.28
C GLY A 104 -20.05 -29.80 7.21
N LEU A 105 -20.98 -30.72 7.42
CA LEU A 105 -22.41 -30.41 7.49
C LEU A 105 -22.75 -29.57 8.73
N ASP A 106 -22.20 -29.94 9.90
CA ASP A 106 -22.34 -29.19 11.15
C ASP A 106 -21.84 -27.75 10.95
N PHE A 107 -20.67 -27.55 10.33
CA PHE A 107 -20.14 -26.22 10.01
C PHE A 107 -21.10 -25.38 9.17
N VAL A 108 -21.59 -25.92 8.04
CA VAL A 108 -22.50 -25.21 7.13
C VAL A 108 -23.80 -24.87 7.84
N GLN A 109 -24.35 -25.79 8.62
CA GLN A 109 -25.59 -25.59 9.38
C GLN A 109 -25.45 -24.48 10.45
N GLU A 110 -24.33 -24.46 11.17
CA GLU A 110 -24.11 -23.51 12.27
C GLU A 110 -23.70 -22.11 11.77
N ASN A 111 -23.02 -22.01 10.63
CA ASN A 111 -22.36 -20.76 10.21
C ASN A 111 -23.01 -20.07 9.00
N ALA A 112 -23.76 -20.78 8.15
CA ALA A 112 -24.29 -20.19 6.91
C ALA A 112 -25.16 -18.94 7.19
N GLU A 113 -26.02 -18.96 8.21
CA GLU A 113 -26.83 -17.79 8.56
C GLU A 113 -26.00 -16.58 8.96
N LYS A 114 -25.00 -16.80 9.84
CA LYS A 114 -24.11 -15.74 10.31
C LYS A 114 -23.30 -15.14 9.15
N ILE A 115 -22.75 -15.99 8.29
CA ILE A 115 -21.92 -15.59 7.15
C ILE A 115 -22.74 -14.83 6.11
N LEU A 116 -23.90 -15.35 5.71
CA LEU A 116 -24.75 -14.71 4.71
C LEU A 116 -25.31 -13.37 5.22
N ARG A 117 -25.68 -13.27 6.50
CA ARG A 117 -26.10 -11.99 7.11
C ARG A 117 -25.01 -10.93 7.10
N LYS A 118 -23.75 -11.32 7.34
CA LYS A 118 -22.60 -10.39 7.27
C LYS A 118 -22.38 -9.85 5.85
N THR A 119 -22.92 -10.51 4.83
CA THR A 119 -22.76 -10.11 3.41
C THR A 119 -23.89 -9.20 2.94
N GLU A 120 -24.82 -8.82 3.83
CA GLU A 120 -25.87 -7.81 3.59
C GLU A 120 -26.63 -7.97 2.26
N ASP A 121 -26.94 -9.21 1.87
CA ASP A 121 -27.66 -9.58 0.64
C ASP A 121 -26.96 -9.21 -0.68
N ARG A 122 -25.70 -8.78 -0.65
CA ARG A 122 -24.86 -8.49 -1.84
C ARG A 122 -23.84 -9.60 -2.08
N PHE A 123 -24.29 -10.69 -2.67
CA PHE A 123 -23.42 -11.81 -3.01
C PHE A 123 -22.67 -11.56 -4.33
N PRO A 124 -21.35 -11.84 -4.39
CA PRO A 124 -20.62 -11.86 -5.66
C PRO A 124 -21.30 -12.80 -6.66
N ARG A 125 -21.30 -12.44 -7.95
CA ARG A 125 -21.95 -13.23 -9.01
C ARG A 125 -21.57 -14.72 -8.96
N TRP A 126 -20.29 -15.03 -8.77
CA TRP A 126 -19.82 -16.41 -8.69
C TRP A 126 -20.47 -17.19 -7.55
N PHE A 127 -20.67 -16.55 -6.38
CA PHE A 127 -21.26 -17.21 -5.21
C PHE A 127 -22.74 -17.52 -5.47
N THR A 128 -23.44 -16.56 -6.08
CA THR A 128 -24.83 -16.70 -6.51
C THR A 128 -25.01 -17.88 -7.48
N ILE A 129 -24.02 -18.19 -8.32
CA ILE A 129 -24.07 -19.34 -9.23
C ILE A 129 -23.68 -20.64 -8.51
N VAL A 130 -22.53 -20.63 -7.83
CA VAL A 130 -21.89 -21.84 -7.29
C VAL A 130 -22.60 -22.40 -6.07
N PHE A 131 -22.96 -21.56 -5.11
CA PHE A 131 -23.49 -22.03 -3.82
C PHE A 131 -24.82 -22.78 -3.97
N PRO A 132 -25.83 -22.27 -4.71
CA PRO A 132 -27.04 -23.04 -5.02
C PRO A 132 -26.76 -24.33 -5.80
N GLY A 133 -25.82 -24.29 -6.75
CA GLY A 133 -25.43 -25.48 -7.52
C GLY A 133 -24.88 -26.59 -6.62
N MET A 134 -24.08 -26.25 -5.61
CA MET A 134 -23.57 -27.22 -4.63
C MET A 134 -24.68 -27.79 -3.74
N ILE A 135 -25.66 -26.97 -3.34
CA ILE A 135 -26.84 -27.43 -2.58
C ILE A 135 -27.66 -28.44 -3.39
N GLU A 136 -27.90 -28.15 -4.68
CA GLU A 136 -28.62 -29.05 -5.59
C GLU A 136 -27.86 -30.36 -5.80
N LEU A 137 -26.54 -30.29 -6.01
CA LEU A 137 -25.69 -31.46 -6.17
C LEU A 137 -25.67 -32.33 -4.91
N ALA A 138 -25.54 -31.74 -3.73
CA ALA A 138 -25.58 -32.46 -2.45
C ALA A 138 -26.90 -33.24 -2.28
N ARG A 139 -28.03 -32.61 -2.58
CA ARG A 139 -29.35 -33.28 -2.54
C ARG A 139 -29.45 -34.42 -3.55
N LYS A 140 -28.94 -34.21 -4.77
CA LYS A 140 -28.95 -35.23 -5.83
C LYS A 140 -28.19 -36.50 -5.43
N VAL A 141 -27.10 -36.37 -4.68
CA VAL A 141 -26.30 -37.52 -4.21
C VAL A 141 -26.78 -38.10 -2.87
N GLY A 142 -27.90 -37.61 -2.32
CA GLY A 142 -28.51 -38.15 -1.11
C GLY A 142 -28.06 -37.53 0.21
N ILE A 143 -27.32 -36.42 0.18
CA ILE A 143 -26.91 -35.69 1.39
C ILE A 143 -28.07 -34.82 1.88
N GLN A 144 -28.50 -35.02 3.13
CA GLN A 144 -29.52 -34.20 3.77
C GLN A 144 -28.91 -32.92 4.33
N LEU A 145 -29.33 -31.76 3.80
CA LEU A 145 -28.95 -30.44 4.29
C LEU A 145 -30.06 -29.88 5.18
N ALA A 146 -29.79 -29.74 6.46
CA ALA A 146 -30.70 -29.11 7.42
C ALA A 146 -30.30 -27.66 7.66
N PHE A 147 -30.95 -26.72 6.97
CA PHE A 147 -30.73 -25.30 7.20
C PHE A 147 -31.67 -24.76 8.29
N PRO A 148 -31.21 -23.83 9.15
CA PRO A 148 -32.09 -23.12 10.08
C PRO A 148 -33.23 -22.42 9.33
N SER A 149 -34.43 -22.38 9.92
CA SER A 149 -35.62 -21.76 9.29
C SER A 149 -35.40 -20.29 8.89
N GLN A 150 -34.52 -19.60 9.62
CA GLN A 150 -34.12 -18.22 9.42
C GLN A 150 -33.30 -18.02 8.14
N LEU A 151 -32.67 -19.08 7.61
CA LEU A 151 -31.88 -19.05 6.38
C LEU A 151 -32.75 -19.14 5.11
N ASN A 152 -34.02 -19.58 5.24
CA ASN A 152 -34.89 -19.82 4.10
C ASN A 152 -35.08 -18.59 3.23
N ALA A 153 -35.21 -17.40 3.82
CA ALA A 153 -35.35 -16.16 3.07
C ALA A 153 -34.09 -15.86 2.23
N PHE A 154 -32.90 -15.99 2.82
CA PHE A 154 -31.62 -15.80 2.12
C PHE A 154 -31.43 -16.81 0.99
N LEU A 155 -31.71 -18.09 1.25
CA LEU A 155 -31.62 -19.12 0.21
C LEU A 155 -32.59 -18.85 -0.93
N LEU A 156 -33.85 -18.50 -0.63
CA LEU A 156 -34.82 -18.17 -1.67
C LEU A 156 -34.36 -16.97 -2.52
N ASP A 157 -33.81 -15.94 -1.89
CA ASP A 157 -33.26 -14.77 -2.59
C ASP A 157 -32.05 -15.14 -3.47
N ILE A 158 -31.08 -15.90 -2.96
CA ILE A 158 -29.92 -16.35 -3.75
C ILE A 158 -30.35 -17.22 -4.93
N PHE A 159 -31.27 -18.16 -4.72
CA PHE A 159 -31.79 -19.01 -5.80
C PHE A 159 -32.57 -18.18 -6.83
N HIS A 160 -33.34 -17.18 -6.40
CA HIS A 160 -34.03 -16.26 -7.30
C HIS A 160 -33.05 -15.44 -8.13
N LYS A 161 -32.02 -14.87 -7.50
CA LYS A 161 -30.93 -14.14 -8.18
C LYS A 161 -30.19 -15.03 -9.16
N ARG A 162 -29.88 -16.29 -8.80
CA ARG A 162 -29.28 -17.27 -9.71
C ARG A 162 -30.16 -17.52 -10.93
N GLN A 163 -31.47 -17.73 -10.72
CA GLN A 163 -32.39 -17.94 -11.84
C GLN A 163 -32.43 -16.72 -12.76
N LEU A 164 -32.46 -15.51 -12.20
CA LEU A 164 -32.39 -14.28 -12.99
C LEU A 164 -31.11 -14.22 -13.84
N LEU A 165 -29.95 -14.58 -13.29
CA LEU A 165 -28.69 -14.64 -14.05
C LEU A 165 -28.80 -15.66 -15.19
N LEU A 166 -29.30 -16.86 -14.91
CA LEU A 166 -29.44 -17.92 -15.92
C LEU A 166 -30.44 -17.54 -17.04
N ASP A 167 -31.50 -16.79 -16.73
CA ASP A 167 -32.52 -16.38 -17.69
C ASP A 167 -32.08 -15.18 -18.55
N THR A 168 -31.16 -14.36 -18.04
CA THR A 168 -30.77 -13.09 -18.68
C THR A 168 -29.41 -13.13 -19.36
N GLU A 169 -28.51 -14.01 -18.93
CA GLU A 169 -27.16 -14.10 -19.46
C GLU A 169 -27.02 -15.21 -20.51
N GLU A 170 -26.18 -14.96 -21.51
CA GLU A 170 -25.86 -15.94 -22.53
C GLU A 170 -24.87 -16.99 -21.99
N LEU A 171 -25.02 -18.25 -22.42
CA LEU A 171 -24.13 -19.35 -22.04
C LEU A 171 -22.66 -19.02 -22.30
N ILE A 172 -22.39 -18.43 -23.47
CA ILE A 172 -21.10 -17.91 -23.92
C ILE A 172 -21.27 -16.41 -24.17
N GLY A 173 -21.55 -15.65 -23.11
CA GLY A 173 -21.68 -14.20 -23.22
C GLY A 173 -20.32 -13.50 -23.31
N ASN A 174 -20.26 -12.38 -24.05
CA ASN A 174 -19.15 -11.42 -24.02
C ASN A 174 -19.18 -10.53 -22.75
N GLN A 175 -19.61 -11.11 -21.64
CA GLN A 175 -19.82 -10.39 -20.38
C GLN A 175 -18.51 -10.26 -19.59
N CYS A 176 -18.53 -9.37 -18.60
CA CYS A 176 -17.38 -8.94 -17.79
C CYS A 176 -16.93 -9.97 -16.77
N TYR A 177 -17.81 -10.95 -16.54
CA TYR A 177 -17.58 -12.07 -15.67
C TYR A 177 -17.21 -13.29 -16.48
N PRO A 178 -16.59 -14.30 -15.85
CA PRO A 178 -16.47 -15.61 -16.47
C PRO A 178 -17.85 -16.05 -17.00
N PRO A 179 -17.95 -16.50 -18.27
CA PRO A 179 -19.24 -16.82 -18.90
C PRO A 179 -19.95 -17.95 -18.14
N LEU A 180 -21.26 -18.10 -18.30
CA LEU A 180 -22.01 -19.13 -17.55
C LEU A 180 -21.43 -20.53 -17.74
N ILE A 181 -21.01 -20.88 -18.96
CA ILE A 181 -20.35 -22.17 -19.25
C ILE A 181 -19.05 -22.37 -18.46
N SER A 182 -18.37 -21.29 -18.04
CA SER A 182 -17.21 -21.42 -17.19
C SER A 182 -17.57 -22.03 -15.83
N TYR A 183 -18.83 -21.95 -15.38
CA TYR A 183 -19.36 -22.59 -14.17
C TYR A 183 -20.13 -23.87 -14.48
N LEU A 184 -19.78 -24.59 -15.56
CA LEU A 184 -20.44 -25.82 -16.01
C LEU A 184 -20.78 -26.78 -14.86
N GLU A 185 -19.86 -26.92 -13.91
CA GLU A 185 -19.96 -27.80 -12.75
C GLU A 185 -21.09 -27.42 -11.77
N ALA A 186 -21.54 -26.17 -11.81
CA ALA A 186 -22.56 -25.60 -10.95
C ALA A 186 -23.82 -25.17 -11.69
N LEU A 187 -23.95 -25.45 -13.00
CA LEU A 187 -25.19 -25.21 -13.74
C LEU A 187 -26.23 -26.29 -13.41
N PRO A 188 -27.53 -25.95 -13.30
CA PRO A 188 -28.55 -26.94 -13.00
C PRO A 188 -28.76 -27.87 -14.21
N PRO A 189 -29.13 -29.15 -14.01
CA PRO A 189 -29.38 -30.07 -15.13
C PRO A 189 -30.48 -29.63 -16.10
N SER A 190 -31.35 -28.70 -15.68
CA SER A 190 -32.37 -28.09 -16.52
C SER A 190 -31.83 -27.05 -17.50
N TYR A 191 -30.59 -26.59 -17.31
CA TYR A 191 -29.90 -25.69 -18.22
C TYR A 191 -29.23 -26.53 -19.31
N ASP A 192 -29.79 -26.54 -20.52
CA ASP A 192 -29.38 -27.42 -21.62
C ASP A 192 -28.01 -26.99 -22.17
N VAL A 193 -26.95 -27.68 -21.73
CA VAL A 193 -25.58 -27.51 -22.24
C VAL A 193 -25.19 -28.77 -22.99
N SER A 194 -25.02 -28.68 -24.31
CA SER A 194 -24.68 -29.83 -25.13
C SER A 194 -23.18 -30.17 -25.04
N GLU A 195 -22.84 -31.43 -25.32
CA GLU A 195 -21.44 -31.85 -25.50
C GLU A 195 -20.71 -31.01 -26.56
N ARG A 196 -21.44 -30.55 -27.59
CA ARG A 196 -20.91 -29.65 -28.60
C ARG A 196 -20.56 -28.28 -28.02
N ASP A 197 -21.40 -27.72 -27.14
CA ASP A 197 -21.12 -26.44 -26.49
C ASP A 197 -19.87 -26.54 -25.60
N ILE A 198 -19.71 -27.65 -24.89
CA ILE A 198 -18.51 -27.90 -24.06
C ILE A 198 -17.26 -27.97 -24.95
N THR A 199 -17.27 -28.84 -25.96
CA THR A 199 -16.09 -29.11 -26.81
C THR A 199 -15.68 -27.92 -27.67
N MET A 200 -16.62 -27.08 -28.11
CA MET A 200 -16.32 -25.87 -28.89
C MET A 200 -15.68 -24.75 -28.05
N ASN A 201 -15.79 -24.80 -26.72
CA ASN A 201 -15.28 -23.76 -25.81
C ASN A 201 -14.07 -24.22 -24.97
N LEU A 202 -13.49 -25.37 -25.30
CA LEU A 202 -12.19 -25.75 -24.72
C LEU A 202 -11.09 -24.84 -25.28
N ASN A 203 -10.24 -24.36 -24.38
CA ASN A 203 -9.01 -23.67 -24.75
C ASN A 203 -8.04 -24.64 -25.45
N GLY A 204 -7.02 -24.09 -26.12
CA GLY A 204 -6.00 -24.90 -26.80
C GLY A 204 -5.19 -25.82 -25.88
N ASP A 205 -5.22 -25.58 -24.57
CA ASP A 205 -4.62 -26.44 -23.53
C ASP A 205 -5.56 -27.54 -23.02
N GLY A 206 -6.81 -27.62 -23.53
CA GLY A 206 -7.84 -28.58 -23.11
C GLY A 206 -8.68 -28.13 -21.92
N SER A 207 -8.41 -26.96 -21.35
CA SER A 207 -9.18 -26.42 -20.21
C SER A 207 -10.49 -25.79 -20.65
N LEU A 208 -11.49 -25.83 -19.78
CA LEU A 208 -12.68 -24.98 -19.89
C LEU A 208 -12.42 -23.70 -19.08
N PHE A 209 -12.06 -22.61 -19.77
CA PHE A 209 -11.74 -21.30 -19.18
C PHE A 209 -10.66 -21.34 -18.10
N GLN A 210 -9.65 -22.22 -18.23
CA GLN A 210 -8.56 -22.39 -17.26
C GLN A 210 -9.03 -22.75 -15.84
N SER A 211 -10.30 -23.17 -15.67
CA SER A 211 -10.86 -23.58 -14.37
C SER A 211 -10.75 -25.10 -14.22
N PRO A 212 -10.02 -25.62 -13.21
CA PRO A 212 -9.94 -27.05 -12.97
C PRO A 212 -11.31 -27.68 -12.65
N ALA A 213 -12.17 -27.04 -11.84
CA ALA A 213 -13.51 -27.56 -11.57
C ALA A 213 -14.38 -27.70 -12.82
N ALA A 214 -14.42 -26.65 -13.65
CA ALA A 214 -15.19 -26.64 -14.89
C ALA A 214 -14.69 -27.71 -15.87
N THR A 215 -13.36 -27.85 -15.96
CA THR A 215 -12.71 -28.83 -16.83
C THR A 215 -12.94 -30.26 -16.32
N ALA A 216 -12.96 -30.49 -15.01
CA ALA A 216 -13.33 -31.79 -14.43
C ALA A 216 -14.78 -32.16 -14.76
N SER A 217 -15.71 -31.20 -14.68
CA SER A 217 -17.09 -31.41 -15.10
C SER A 217 -17.21 -31.68 -16.61
N ALA A 218 -16.49 -30.91 -17.42
CA ALA A 218 -16.44 -31.11 -18.88
C ALA A 218 -15.91 -32.50 -19.25
N PHE A 219 -14.84 -32.94 -18.61
CA PHE A 219 -14.29 -34.28 -18.82
C PHE A 219 -15.29 -35.37 -18.40
N MET A 220 -15.93 -35.25 -17.24
CA MET A 220 -16.95 -36.21 -16.79
C MET A 220 -18.17 -36.27 -17.73
N ALA A 221 -18.50 -35.16 -18.40
CA ALA A 221 -19.62 -35.10 -19.34
C ALA A 221 -19.29 -35.65 -20.75
N THR A 222 -18.04 -35.52 -21.20
CA THR A 222 -17.66 -35.73 -22.61
C THR A 222 -16.59 -36.81 -22.83
N GLY A 223 -15.82 -37.17 -21.80
CA GLY A 223 -14.65 -38.05 -21.93
C GLY A 223 -13.49 -37.45 -22.75
N ASN A 224 -13.48 -36.13 -22.99
CA ASN A 224 -12.50 -35.48 -23.85
C ASN A 224 -11.05 -35.65 -23.35
N GLU A 225 -10.18 -36.19 -24.21
CA GLU A 225 -8.78 -36.50 -23.86
C GLU A 225 -7.92 -35.25 -23.57
N GLN A 226 -8.22 -34.11 -24.20
CA GLN A 226 -7.48 -32.86 -23.96
C GLN A 226 -7.78 -32.31 -22.56
N SER A 227 -9.06 -32.35 -22.14
CA SER A 227 -9.45 -32.00 -20.77
C SER A 227 -8.80 -32.92 -19.74
N LEU A 228 -8.67 -34.22 -20.03
CA LEU A 228 -7.92 -35.14 -19.18
C LEU A 228 -6.44 -34.76 -19.07
N SER A 229 -5.79 -34.48 -20.21
CA SER A 229 -4.37 -34.06 -20.25
C SER A 229 -4.14 -32.77 -19.45
N TYR A 230 -5.05 -31.82 -19.54
CA TYR A 230 -5.02 -30.60 -18.72
C TYR A 230 -5.07 -30.95 -17.24
N LEU A 231 -6.07 -31.71 -16.78
CA LEU A 231 -6.24 -32.06 -15.36
C LEU A 231 -5.03 -32.83 -14.81
N GLN A 232 -4.48 -33.77 -15.57
CA GLN A 232 -3.23 -34.47 -15.21
C GLN A 232 -2.05 -33.52 -15.06
N THR A 233 -1.95 -32.50 -15.93
CA THR A 233 -0.92 -31.46 -15.84
C THR A 233 -1.09 -30.61 -14.58
N VAL A 234 -2.32 -30.20 -14.26
CA VAL A 234 -2.60 -29.42 -13.04
C VAL A 234 -2.19 -30.21 -11.79
N VAL A 235 -2.60 -31.48 -11.67
CA VAL A 235 -2.27 -32.32 -10.52
C VAL A 235 -0.76 -32.60 -10.45
N GLY A 236 -0.12 -32.85 -11.59
CA GLY A 236 1.32 -33.08 -11.66
C GLY A 236 2.16 -31.86 -11.26
N ARG A 237 1.66 -30.63 -11.51
CA ARG A 237 2.32 -29.38 -11.12
C ARG A 237 1.99 -28.95 -9.69
N CYS A 238 0.79 -29.24 -9.20
CA CYS A 238 0.29 -28.79 -7.90
C CYS A 238 0.06 -29.97 -6.95
N ALA A 239 1.13 -30.45 -6.30
CA ALA A 239 1.10 -31.63 -5.45
C ALA A 239 0.27 -31.48 -4.15
N ASN A 240 -0.06 -30.26 -3.74
CA ASN A 240 -0.74 -29.95 -2.48
C ASN A 240 -2.13 -29.34 -2.70
N GLY A 241 -2.91 -29.93 -3.60
CA GLY A 241 -4.21 -29.40 -4.04
C GLY A 241 -4.06 -28.44 -5.22
N VAL A 242 -5.13 -28.29 -6.00
CA VAL A 242 -5.09 -27.53 -7.25
C VAL A 242 -5.57 -26.09 -7.04
N PRO A 243 -5.05 -25.11 -7.81
CA PRO A 243 -5.49 -23.72 -7.73
C PRO A 243 -6.89 -23.53 -8.35
N PRO A 244 -7.55 -22.38 -8.12
CA PRO A 244 -8.84 -22.08 -8.77
C PRO A 244 -8.71 -21.77 -10.27
N THR A 245 -7.50 -21.46 -10.75
CA THR A 245 -7.18 -21.19 -12.15
C THR A 245 -5.80 -21.76 -12.49
N PHE A 246 -5.63 -22.38 -13.66
CA PHE A 246 -4.33 -22.86 -14.14
C PHE A 246 -4.19 -22.73 -15.68
N PRO A 247 -3.03 -22.31 -16.21
CA PRO A 247 -1.87 -21.77 -15.50
C PRO A 247 -2.18 -20.42 -14.85
N MET A 248 -1.45 -20.07 -13.78
CA MET A 248 -1.47 -18.74 -13.18
C MET A 248 -0.33 -17.89 -13.73
N ASP A 249 -0.53 -16.57 -13.79
CA ASP A 249 0.53 -15.65 -14.20
C ASP A 249 1.60 -15.56 -13.11
N GLU A 250 2.75 -16.19 -13.37
CA GLU A 250 3.85 -16.25 -12.42
C GLU A 250 4.45 -14.88 -12.07
N GLU A 251 4.47 -13.93 -13.01
CA GLU A 251 4.97 -12.58 -12.73
C GLU A 251 4.00 -11.83 -11.82
N LEU A 252 2.68 -12.01 -12.02
CA LEU A 252 1.68 -11.44 -11.13
C LEU A 252 1.84 -11.98 -9.72
N ILE A 253 2.04 -13.29 -9.54
CA ILE A 253 2.28 -13.88 -8.22
C ILE A 253 3.50 -13.23 -7.55
N ARG A 254 4.61 -13.09 -8.28
CA ARG A 254 5.84 -12.47 -7.76
C ARG A 254 5.62 -10.99 -7.40
N LEU A 255 4.93 -10.22 -8.24
CA LEU A 255 4.57 -8.81 -7.96
C LEU A 255 3.67 -8.71 -6.71
N CYS A 256 2.68 -9.58 -6.58
CA CYS A 256 1.82 -9.66 -5.42
C CYS A 256 2.61 -9.97 -4.14
N LEU A 257 3.57 -10.89 -4.18
CA LEU A 257 4.43 -11.20 -3.05
C LEU A 257 5.26 -9.98 -2.62
N VAL A 258 5.93 -9.30 -3.56
CA VAL A 258 6.70 -8.08 -3.28
C VAL A 258 5.81 -7.00 -2.68
N ASN A 259 4.62 -6.78 -3.25
CA ASN A 259 3.65 -5.82 -2.73
C ASN A 259 3.20 -6.15 -1.30
N GLN A 260 3.03 -7.44 -0.97
CA GLN A 260 2.67 -7.87 0.39
C GLN A 260 3.81 -7.64 1.38
N LEU A 261 5.06 -7.94 1.01
CA LEU A 261 6.23 -7.63 1.83
C LEU A 261 6.35 -6.13 2.12
N GLN A 262 6.09 -5.27 1.13
CA GLN A 262 6.07 -3.82 1.34
C GLN A 262 4.93 -3.38 2.27
N ARG A 263 3.70 -3.85 2.03
CA ARG A 263 2.53 -3.47 2.83
C ARG A 263 2.63 -3.88 4.30
N LEU A 264 3.30 -4.99 4.58
CA LEU A 264 3.55 -5.47 5.94
C LEU A 264 4.77 -4.79 6.61
N GLY A 265 5.47 -3.89 5.91
CA GLY A 265 6.67 -3.23 6.45
C GLY A 265 7.87 -4.16 6.55
N LEU A 266 7.93 -5.22 5.74
CA LEU A 266 8.95 -6.27 5.79
C LEU A 266 10.02 -6.16 4.69
N ALA A 267 9.87 -5.24 3.74
CA ALA A 267 10.74 -5.15 2.56
C ALA A 267 12.24 -5.05 2.90
N ASP A 268 12.59 -4.37 4.00
CA ASP A 268 13.98 -4.20 4.46
C ASP A 268 14.67 -5.54 4.79
N HIS A 269 13.92 -6.59 5.12
CA HIS A 269 14.44 -7.93 5.39
C HIS A 269 14.69 -8.74 4.13
N PHE A 270 14.10 -8.34 3.00
CA PHE A 270 14.06 -9.11 1.74
C PHE A 270 14.57 -8.31 0.54
N THR A 271 15.46 -7.32 0.77
CA THR A 271 15.93 -6.41 -0.29
C THR A 271 16.52 -7.14 -1.48
N HIS A 272 17.42 -8.11 -1.25
CA HIS A 272 18.05 -8.87 -2.34
C HIS A 272 17.02 -9.65 -3.17
N GLU A 273 16.09 -10.34 -2.50
CA GLU A 273 15.09 -11.16 -3.17
C GLU A 273 14.09 -10.31 -3.95
N ILE A 274 13.71 -9.15 -3.41
CA ILE A 274 12.87 -8.16 -4.11
C ILE A 274 13.61 -7.62 -5.35
N GLU A 275 14.88 -7.25 -5.22
CA GLU A 275 15.69 -6.75 -6.34
C GLU A 275 15.82 -7.78 -7.46
N GLU A 276 16.06 -9.05 -7.13
CA GLU A 276 16.16 -10.13 -8.11
C GLU A 276 14.83 -10.34 -8.86
N ILE A 277 13.72 -10.41 -8.13
CA ILE A 277 12.37 -10.56 -8.71
C ILE A 277 12.06 -9.40 -9.67
N LEU A 278 12.27 -8.17 -9.22
CA LEU A 278 11.93 -6.98 -10.01
C LEU A 278 12.86 -6.82 -11.21
N PHE A 279 14.14 -7.20 -11.09
CA PHE A 279 15.08 -7.21 -12.21
C PHE A 279 14.62 -8.17 -13.32
N GLN A 280 14.18 -9.38 -12.97
CA GLN A 280 13.67 -10.35 -13.94
C GLN A 280 12.41 -9.83 -14.64
N ILE A 281 11.46 -9.29 -13.89
CA ILE A 281 10.23 -8.71 -14.45
C ILE A 281 10.57 -7.53 -15.38
N TYR A 282 11.45 -6.62 -14.96
CA TYR A 282 11.89 -5.49 -15.78
C TYR A 282 12.50 -5.94 -17.12
N ARG A 283 13.35 -6.96 -17.09
CA ARG A 283 13.95 -7.54 -18.31
C ARG A 283 12.90 -8.07 -19.27
N ASN A 284 11.85 -8.71 -18.75
CA ASN A 284 10.74 -9.19 -19.56
C ASN A 284 9.95 -8.04 -20.18
N TYR A 285 9.63 -6.99 -19.43
CA TYR A 285 9.00 -5.78 -19.97
C TYR A 285 9.82 -5.15 -21.11
N LYS A 286 11.13 -5.05 -20.95
CA LYS A 286 12.03 -4.52 -22.00
C LYS A 286 12.08 -5.39 -23.25
N THR A 287 11.93 -6.70 -23.09
CA THR A 287 11.88 -7.63 -24.23
C THR A 287 10.53 -7.54 -24.95
N LEU A 288 9.45 -7.29 -24.20
CA LEU A 288 8.09 -7.16 -24.70
C LEU A 288 7.79 -5.81 -25.37
N GLU A 289 8.59 -4.76 -25.12
CA GLU A 289 8.54 -3.49 -25.88
C GLU A 289 8.65 -3.71 -27.41
N TRP A 290 9.13 -4.87 -27.86
CA TRP A 290 9.26 -5.27 -29.27
C TRP A 290 8.09 -6.09 -29.83
N LEU A 291 7.11 -6.48 -29.01
CA LEU A 291 5.96 -7.31 -29.40
C LEU A 291 4.67 -6.57 -29.04
N ASP A 292 3.90 -6.14 -30.04
CA ASP A 292 2.58 -5.54 -29.86
C ASP A 292 1.67 -6.49 -29.06
N LYS A 293 1.49 -6.22 -27.76
CA LYS A 293 0.54 -6.93 -26.91
C LYS A 293 -0.85 -6.33 -27.11
N ALA A 294 -1.57 -6.79 -28.12
CA ALA A 294 -3.03 -6.73 -28.14
C ALA A 294 -3.57 -8.10 -27.69
N SER A 295 -3.64 -8.35 -26.38
CA SER A 295 -4.47 -9.43 -25.88
C SER A 295 -5.93 -8.97 -25.93
N ASN A 296 -6.65 -9.35 -26.99
CA ASN A 296 -8.05 -8.98 -27.22
C ASN A 296 -9.05 -9.75 -26.33
N ASN A 297 -8.61 -10.40 -25.24
CA ASN A 297 -9.51 -11.13 -24.38
C ASN A 297 -10.01 -10.25 -23.22
N ILE A 298 -11.21 -9.69 -23.40
CA ILE A 298 -11.90 -8.83 -22.43
C ILE A 298 -12.01 -9.49 -21.04
N VAL A 299 -12.10 -10.82 -20.98
CA VAL A 299 -12.26 -11.59 -19.73
C VAL A 299 -11.07 -11.42 -18.77
N ASN A 300 -9.87 -11.08 -19.29
CA ASN A 300 -8.65 -10.95 -18.49
C ASN A 300 -8.22 -9.49 -18.21
N VAL A 301 -9.04 -8.50 -18.60
CA VAL A 301 -8.70 -7.07 -18.43
C VAL A 301 -8.41 -6.72 -16.97
N GLY A 302 -9.23 -7.21 -16.03
CA GLY A 302 -9.07 -6.88 -14.60
C GLY A 302 -7.75 -7.38 -14.01
N ILE A 303 -7.35 -8.59 -14.37
CA ILE A 303 -6.09 -9.21 -13.93
C ILE A 303 -4.89 -8.52 -14.59
N GLN A 304 -4.98 -8.22 -15.89
CA GLN A 304 -3.92 -7.52 -16.60
C GLN A 304 -3.70 -6.12 -16.05
N LEU A 305 -4.78 -5.36 -15.81
CA LEU A 305 -4.70 -4.04 -15.15
C LEU A 305 -4.06 -4.14 -13.77
N HIS A 306 -4.43 -5.15 -12.98
CA HIS A 306 -3.82 -5.36 -11.67
C HIS A 306 -2.32 -5.61 -11.77
N LYS A 307 -1.89 -6.50 -12.67
CA LYS A 307 -0.49 -6.80 -12.95
C LYS A 307 0.29 -5.57 -13.39
N ASP A 308 -0.21 -4.85 -14.41
CA ASP A 308 0.49 -3.68 -14.95
C ASP A 308 0.54 -2.52 -13.95
N SER A 309 -0.49 -2.37 -13.10
CA SER A 309 -0.48 -1.39 -12.01
C SER A 309 0.60 -1.69 -10.98
N LEU A 310 0.70 -2.95 -10.55
CA LEU A 310 1.74 -3.38 -9.60
C LEU A 310 3.12 -3.27 -10.21
N ALA A 311 3.30 -3.72 -11.46
CA ALA A 311 4.56 -3.59 -12.17
C ALA A 311 4.96 -2.12 -12.29
N LEU A 312 4.05 -1.22 -12.68
CA LEU A 312 4.34 0.20 -12.79
C LEU A 312 4.87 0.76 -11.47
N ARG A 313 4.11 0.51 -10.42
CA ARG A 313 4.39 1.04 -9.09
C ARG A 313 5.69 0.49 -8.53
N LEU A 314 5.85 -0.83 -8.48
CA LEU A 314 6.99 -1.49 -7.86
C LEU A 314 8.29 -1.25 -8.62
N LEU A 315 8.27 -1.28 -9.96
CA LEU A 315 9.46 -1.03 -10.76
C LEU A 315 9.96 0.42 -10.58
N ARG A 316 9.05 1.41 -10.64
CA ARG A 316 9.42 2.83 -10.40
C ARG A 316 9.97 3.05 -9.01
N MET A 317 9.33 2.49 -7.97
CA MET A 317 9.83 2.59 -6.59
C MET A 317 11.24 2.02 -6.40
N HIS A 318 11.69 1.13 -7.28
CA HIS A 318 13.02 0.51 -7.19
C HIS A 318 14.05 1.07 -8.18
N GLY A 319 13.70 2.10 -8.96
CA GLY A 319 14.64 2.79 -9.86
C GLY A 319 14.54 2.41 -11.33
N TYR A 320 13.58 1.57 -11.71
CA TYR A 320 13.42 1.15 -13.10
C TYR A 320 12.55 2.14 -13.89
N SER A 321 13.10 2.60 -15.03
CA SER A 321 12.38 3.44 -15.98
C SER A 321 11.54 2.60 -16.93
N ILE A 322 10.23 2.80 -16.88
CA ILE A 322 9.24 2.06 -17.67
C ILE A 322 8.27 3.03 -18.34
N SER A 323 7.94 2.75 -19.60
CA SER A 323 6.98 3.58 -20.34
C SER A 323 5.58 3.42 -19.75
N PRO A 324 4.89 4.54 -19.40
CA PRO A 324 3.52 4.51 -18.89
C PRO A 324 2.52 3.85 -19.85
N ARG A 325 2.83 3.77 -21.15
CA ARG A 325 1.98 3.13 -22.16
C ARG A 325 1.66 1.66 -21.88
N HIS A 326 2.60 0.94 -21.25
CA HIS A 326 2.37 -0.46 -20.85
C HIS A 326 1.33 -0.61 -19.74
N PHE A 327 1.01 0.48 -19.05
CA PHE A 327 0.03 0.52 -17.98
C PHE A 327 -1.26 1.23 -18.44
N CYS A 328 -1.13 2.32 -19.20
CA CYS A 328 -2.24 3.13 -19.69
C CYS A 328 -2.91 2.60 -20.97
N TRP A 329 -2.57 1.39 -21.44
CA TRP A 329 -3.09 0.82 -22.69
C TRP A 329 -4.62 0.82 -22.78
N PHE A 330 -5.30 0.63 -21.64
CA PHE A 330 -6.75 0.56 -21.56
C PHE A 330 -7.45 1.88 -21.94
N LEU A 331 -6.77 3.02 -21.81
CA LEU A 331 -7.32 4.32 -22.19
C LEU A 331 -7.51 4.48 -23.70
N ASN A 332 -6.72 3.75 -24.49
CA ASN A 332 -6.77 3.77 -25.94
C ASN A 332 -7.81 2.80 -26.52
N ASN A 333 -8.52 2.05 -25.68
CA ASN A 333 -9.54 1.11 -26.09
C ASN A 333 -10.91 1.54 -25.53
N GLN A 334 -11.75 2.11 -26.39
CA GLN A 334 -13.06 2.63 -26.00
C GLN A 334 -14.00 1.53 -25.48
N GLU A 335 -13.93 0.32 -26.04
CA GLU A 335 -14.73 -0.82 -25.58
C GLU A 335 -14.33 -1.21 -24.15
N VAL A 336 -13.03 -1.29 -23.87
CA VAL A 336 -12.51 -1.57 -22.51
C VAL A 336 -12.93 -0.48 -21.52
N ARG A 337 -12.87 0.80 -21.90
CA ARG A 337 -13.31 1.90 -21.03
C ARG A 337 -14.80 1.82 -20.71
N ALA A 338 -15.64 1.67 -21.73
CA ALA A 338 -17.08 1.53 -21.55
C ALA A 338 -17.38 0.32 -20.67
N HIS A 339 -16.70 -0.79 -20.91
CA HIS A 339 -16.83 -2.02 -20.13
C HIS A 339 -16.49 -1.83 -18.65
N ILE A 340 -15.41 -1.11 -18.32
CA ILE A 340 -15.07 -0.77 -16.93
C ILE A 340 -16.14 0.13 -16.29
N GLU A 341 -16.61 1.15 -17.02
CA GLU A 341 -17.60 2.09 -16.52
C GLU A 341 -18.98 1.47 -16.28
N GLU A 342 -19.36 0.46 -17.07
CA GLU A 342 -20.61 -0.29 -16.92
C GLU A 342 -20.53 -1.30 -15.77
N ASN A 343 -19.33 -1.78 -15.40
CA ASN A 343 -19.13 -2.92 -14.49
C ASN A 343 -18.22 -2.60 -13.31
N GLN A 344 -18.52 -1.47 -12.67
CA GLN A 344 -17.67 -0.83 -11.65
C GLN A 344 -17.36 -1.77 -10.47
N GLU A 345 -18.32 -2.56 -10.01
CA GLU A 345 -18.14 -3.48 -8.88
C GLU A 345 -17.06 -4.54 -9.18
N TYR A 346 -17.07 -5.13 -10.38
CA TYR A 346 -16.06 -6.10 -10.80
C TYR A 346 -14.66 -5.48 -10.89
N PHE A 347 -14.57 -4.26 -11.42
CA PHE A 347 -13.29 -3.56 -11.62
C PHE A 347 -12.82 -2.75 -10.41
N THR A 348 -13.50 -2.79 -9.26
CA THR A 348 -13.18 -1.94 -8.10
C THR A 348 -11.73 -2.11 -7.65
N ILE A 349 -11.27 -3.37 -7.47
CA ILE A 349 -9.90 -3.66 -7.04
C ILE A 349 -8.89 -3.27 -8.13
N SER A 350 -9.18 -3.55 -9.40
CA SER A 350 -8.29 -3.18 -10.51
C SER A 350 -8.14 -1.65 -10.60
N MET A 351 -9.23 -0.90 -10.52
CA MET A 351 -9.23 0.56 -10.56
C MET A 351 -8.54 1.17 -9.34
N LEU A 352 -8.66 0.55 -8.17
CA LEU A 352 -7.92 0.98 -6.99
C LEU A 352 -6.41 0.83 -7.16
N ASN A 353 -5.97 -0.26 -7.80
CA ASN A 353 -4.54 -0.44 -8.12
C ASN A 353 -4.07 0.53 -9.21
N VAL A 354 -4.90 0.79 -10.23
CA VAL A 354 -4.63 1.83 -11.25
C VAL A 354 -4.45 3.18 -10.57
N TYR A 355 -5.39 3.58 -9.71
CA TYR A 355 -5.34 4.83 -8.97
C TYR A 355 -4.05 4.95 -8.14
N ARG A 356 -3.70 3.90 -7.39
CA ARG A 356 -2.45 3.82 -6.61
C ARG A 356 -1.17 3.85 -7.44
N ALA A 357 -1.20 3.33 -8.66
CA ALA A 357 -0.05 3.34 -9.55
C ALA A 357 0.19 4.76 -10.11
N THR A 358 -0.88 5.53 -10.31
CA THR A 358 -0.79 6.93 -10.79
C THR A 358 -0.17 7.90 -9.77
N ASP A 359 -0.05 7.51 -8.49
CA ASP A 359 0.67 8.31 -7.49
C ASP A 359 2.16 8.49 -7.83
N LEU A 360 2.72 7.64 -8.71
CA LEU A 360 4.11 7.68 -9.15
C LEU A 360 4.28 8.26 -10.56
N MET A 361 3.42 9.21 -10.94
CA MET A 361 3.49 9.93 -12.21
C MET A 361 4.76 10.79 -12.31
N PHE A 362 5.36 10.87 -13.50
CA PHE A 362 6.48 11.75 -13.84
C PHE A 362 6.05 12.92 -14.76
N PRO A 363 6.89 13.96 -14.93
CA PRO A 363 6.55 15.12 -15.74
C PRO A 363 6.21 14.74 -17.19
N GLY A 364 5.12 15.32 -17.72
CA GLY A 364 4.67 15.14 -19.10
C GLY A 364 3.89 13.84 -19.38
N GLU A 365 3.64 13.01 -18.36
CA GLU A 365 2.89 11.75 -18.51
C GLU A 365 1.36 11.97 -18.51
N ASN A 366 0.85 12.68 -19.51
CA ASN A 366 -0.58 13.01 -19.63
C ASN A 366 -1.51 11.79 -19.61
N GLU A 367 -1.05 10.65 -20.13
CA GLU A 367 -1.77 9.38 -20.12
C GLU A 367 -1.92 8.79 -18.69
N VAL A 368 -0.97 9.04 -17.79
CA VAL A 368 -1.08 8.64 -16.38
C VAL A 368 -2.07 9.54 -15.66
N GLU A 369 -2.09 10.83 -15.99
CA GLU A 369 -3.08 11.77 -15.44
C GLU A 369 -4.51 11.43 -15.89
N GLU A 370 -4.70 11.06 -17.17
CA GLU A 370 -5.99 10.55 -17.64
C GLU A 370 -6.39 9.25 -16.91
N ALA A 371 -5.44 8.34 -16.67
CA ALA A 371 -5.70 7.12 -15.91
C ALA A 371 -6.10 7.41 -14.47
N ARG A 372 -5.50 8.43 -13.84
CA ARG A 372 -5.85 8.89 -12.48
C ARG A 372 -7.28 9.42 -12.43
N SER A 373 -7.63 10.30 -13.37
CA SER A 373 -8.98 10.87 -13.49
C SER A 373 -10.04 9.79 -13.75
N PHE A 374 -9.76 8.87 -14.68
CA PHE A 374 -10.66 7.77 -15.03
C PHE A 374 -10.89 6.83 -13.84
N SER A 375 -9.82 6.35 -13.20
CA SER A 375 -9.93 5.44 -12.05
C SER A 375 -10.62 6.09 -10.86
N ARG A 376 -10.31 7.36 -10.54
CA ARG A 376 -11.01 8.15 -9.51
C ARG A 376 -12.51 8.22 -9.78
N LYS A 377 -12.93 8.58 -11.00
CA LYS A 377 -14.35 8.67 -11.39
C LYS A 377 -15.09 7.34 -11.20
N VAL A 378 -14.45 6.22 -11.51
CA VAL A 378 -15.04 4.88 -11.32
C VAL A 378 -15.18 4.58 -9.83
N LEU A 379 -14.14 4.83 -9.04
CA LEU A 379 -14.11 4.60 -7.58
C LEU A 379 -15.13 5.48 -6.83
N GLU A 380 -15.25 6.76 -7.18
CA GLU A 380 -16.22 7.68 -6.57
C GLU A 380 -17.66 7.22 -6.82
N LYS A 381 -17.99 6.75 -8.02
CA LYS A 381 -19.33 6.20 -8.31
C LYS A 381 -19.68 4.99 -7.45
N ILE A 382 -18.69 4.17 -7.10
CA ILE A 382 -18.88 3.02 -6.20
C ILE A 382 -19.20 3.52 -4.79
N THR A 383 -18.48 4.53 -4.29
CA THR A 383 -18.74 5.11 -2.97
C THR A 383 -20.09 5.83 -2.87
N LEU A 384 -20.57 6.46 -3.96
CA LEU A 384 -21.84 7.21 -3.99
C LEU A 384 -23.09 6.33 -4.07
N LYS A 385 -22.98 5.08 -4.55
CA LYS A 385 -24.12 4.14 -4.61
C LYS A 385 -24.51 3.61 -3.22
N ASP A 386 -23.70 3.87 -2.18
CA ASP A 386 -23.96 3.46 -0.79
C ASP A 386 -24.46 4.64 0.08
N SER A 387 -25.76 4.94 0.01
CA SER A 387 -26.46 5.81 0.97
C SER A 387 -27.14 5.04 2.11
N SER A 388 -26.64 3.84 2.47
CA SER A 388 -27.03 3.11 3.68
C SER A 388 -25.86 2.39 4.35
N LEU A 389 -25.25 3.08 5.33
CA LEU A 389 -24.73 2.55 6.60
C LEU A 389 -23.82 1.29 6.57
N ALA A 390 -22.56 1.51 6.18
CA ALA A 390 -21.37 0.83 6.70
C ALA A 390 -21.31 -0.71 6.77
N SER A 391 -20.91 -1.41 5.69
CA SER A 391 -19.84 -2.44 5.74
C SER A 391 -19.39 -3.00 4.38
N THR A 392 -18.23 -2.55 3.87
CA THR A 392 -17.20 -3.47 3.35
C THR A 392 -15.83 -2.90 3.70
N GLY A 393 -14.85 -3.75 4.04
CA GLY A 393 -13.46 -3.30 4.24
C GLY A 393 -12.89 -2.63 2.99
N LEU A 394 -13.33 -3.08 1.80
CA LEU A 394 -12.95 -2.52 0.51
C LEU A 394 -13.47 -1.08 0.31
N ASN A 395 -14.72 -0.77 0.65
CA ASN A 395 -15.24 0.61 0.52
C ASN A 395 -14.50 1.58 1.43
N LYS A 396 -14.20 1.17 2.68
CA LYS A 396 -13.38 1.98 3.58
C LYS A 396 -11.98 2.21 3.04
N MET A 397 -11.39 1.20 2.40
CA MET A 397 -10.09 1.29 1.75
C MET A 397 -10.13 2.24 0.55
N VAL A 398 -11.16 2.16 -0.30
CA VAL A 398 -11.36 3.09 -1.43
C VAL A 398 -11.56 4.52 -0.92
N GLU A 399 -12.43 4.72 0.06
CA GLU A 399 -12.67 6.03 0.68
C GLU A 399 -11.36 6.60 1.26
N HIS A 400 -10.60 5.79 2.00
CA HIS A 400 -9.32 6.19 2.55
C HIS A 400 -8.32 6.63 1.48
N GLU A 401 -8.18 5.87 0.39
CA GLU A 401 -7.25 6.15 -0.72
C GLU A 401 -7.64 7.39 -1.54
N LEU A 402 -8.94 7.64 -1.72
CA LEU A 402 -9.44 8.84 -2.38
C LEU A 402 -9.32 10.09 -1.51
N THR A 403 -9.47 9.93 -0.18
CA THR A 403 -9.41 11.02 0.79
C THR A 403 -7.99 11.46 1.10
N PHE A 404 -7.07 10.51 1.29
CA PHE A 404 -5.69 10.79 1.69
C PHE A 404 -4.71 10.35 0.60
N PRO A 405 -4.00 11.28 -0.07
CA PRO A 405 -3.03 10.93 -1.09
C PRO A 405 -1.90 10.10 -0.47
N TRP A 406 -1.31 9.20 -1.25
CA TRP A 406 -0.17 8.37 -0.81
C TRP A 406 0.93 9.17 -0.12
N ILE A 407 1.20 10.38 -0.59
CA ILE A 407 2.27 11.19 -0.03
C ILE A 407 1.98 11.79 1.34
N ALA A 408 0.71 11.94 1.73
CA ALA A 408 0.32 12.44 3.04
C ALA A 408 0.19 11.31 4.09
N ARG A 409 0.41 10.05 3.70
CA ARG A 409 0.32 8.88 4.57
C ARG A 409 1.69 8.47 5.11
N LEU A 410 1.75 8.16 6.40
CA LEU A 410 2.98 7.75 7.09
C LEU A 410 3.10 6.23 7.03
N ASP A 411 4.23 5.73 6.53
CA ASP A 411 4.42 4.31 6.19
C ASP A 411 4.24 3.40 7.41
N HIS A 412 4.73 3.81 8.59
CA HIS A 412 4.55 3.03 9.82
C HIS A 412 3.08 2.86 10.24
N LEU A 413 2.22 3.84 9.96
CA LEU A 413 0.78 3.72 10.25
C LEU A 413 0.06 2.89 9.18
N ASP A 414 0.47 2.99 7.91
CA ASP A 414 -0.05 2.16 6.83
C ASP A 414 0.31 0.68 7.06
N HIS A 415 1.55 0.37 7.47
CA HIS A 415 1.96 -0.99 7.84
C HIS A 415 1.09 -1.55 8.97
N ARG A 416 0.81 -0.73 10.00
CA ARG A 416 -0.10 -1.12 11.07
C ARG A 416 -1.49 -1.46 10.55
N ALA A 417 -2.06 -0.58 9.73
CA ALA A 417 -3.39 -0.79 9.18
C ALA A 417 -3.47 -2.11 8.40
N TRP A 418 -2.42 -2.45 7.65
CA TRP A 418 -2.33 -3.74 6.97
C TRP A 418 -2.19 -4.92 7.92
N ILE A 419 -1.31 -4.86 8.92
CA ILE A 419 -1.13 -5.94 9.90
C ILE A 419 -2.42 -6.21 10.68
N GLU A 420 -3.19 -5.16 11.00
CA GLU A 420 -4.45 -5.28 11.75
C GLU A 420 -5.64 -5.76 10.88
N ASP A 421 -5.55 -5.67 9.55
CA ASP A 421 -6.58 -6.12 8.61
C ASP A 421 -6.43 -7.60 8.22
N VAL A 422 -6.40 -8.47 9.24
CA VAL A 422 -6.11 -9.92 9.14
C VAL A 422 -6.99 -10.66 8.12
N ASN A 423 -8.18 -10.14 7.81
CA ASN A 423 -9.10 -10.77 6.84
C ASN A 423 -8.73 -10.48 5.38
N ASN A 424 -7.96 -9.41 5.11
CA ASN A 424 -7.57 -9.01 3.75
C ASN A 424 -6.05 -9.10 3.51
N THR A 425 -5.25 -9.42 4.52
CA THR A 425 -3.78 -9.52 4.38
C THR A 425 -3.34 -10.59 3.39
N ASN A 426 -4.08 -11.70 3.29
CA ASN A 426 -3.70 -12.82 2.42
C ASN A 426 -4.28 -12.76 1.01
N VAL A 427 -5.20 -11.85 0.70
CA VAL A 427 -5.82 -11.76 -0.63
C VAL A 427 -4.83 -11.15 -1.63
N LEU A 428 -4.61 -11.87 -2.74
CA LEU A 428 -3.76 -11.43 -3.84
C LEU A 428 -4.58 -10.80 -4.96
N TRP A 429 -5.51 -11.55 -5.55
CA TRP A 429 -6.46 -11.05 -6.55
C TRP A 429 -7.74 -11.91 -6.62
N VAL A 430 -8.74 -11.45 -7.37
CA VAL A 430 -10.03 -12.13 -7.52
C VAL A 430 -9.94 -13.24 -8.58
N GLY A 431 -10.36 -14.45 -8.25
CA GLY A 431 -10.49 -15.58 -9.18
C GLY A 431 -11.95 -15.86 -9.57
N LYS A 432 -12.17 -16.96 -10.33
CA LYS A 432 -13.50 -17.36 -10.84
C LYS A 432 -14.49 -17.70 -9.72
N THR A 433 -14.07 -18.54 -8.76
CA THR A 433 -14.94 -19.14 -7.72
C THR A 433 -14.50 -18.80 -6.30
N SER A 434 -13.39 -18.06 -6.15
CA SER A 434 -12.80 -17.64 -4.88
C SER A 434 -11.68 -16.62 -5.14
N PHE A 435 -11.12 -16.05 -4.09
CA PHE A 435 -9.91 -15.22 -4.18
C PHE A 435 -8.65 -16.08 -4.26
N HIS A 436 -7.69 -15.68 -5.08
CA HIS A 436 -6.32 -16.16 -4.99
C HIS A 436 -5.68 -15.57 -3.74
N ARG A 437 -5.19 -16.43 -2.84
CA ARG A 437 -4.62 -16.02 -1.56
C ARG A 437 -3.19 -16.52 -1.43
N LEU A 438 -2.40 -15.85 -0.60
CA LEU A 438 -1.13 -16.39 -0.12
C LEU A 438 -1.39 -17.71 0.59
N SER A 439 -0.52 -18.69 0.38
CA SER A 439 -0.61 -19.97 1.07
C SER A 439 -0.61 -19.74 2.59
N THR A 440 -1.47 -20.49 3.29
CA THR A 440 -1.69 -20.33 4.74
C THR A 440 -0.36 -20.28 5.52
N LEU A 441 0.56 -21.21 5.24
CA LEU A 441 1.87 -21.26 5.89
C LEU A 441 2.71 -19.99 5.67
N LEU A 442 2.75 -19.48 4.44
CA LEU A 442 3.50 -18.26 4.11
C LEU A 442 2.87 -17.05 4.82
N ASN A 443 1.55 -16.91 4.72
CA ASN A 443 0.84 -15.80 5.33
C ASN A 443 1.01 -15.79 6.87
N GLU A 444 0.92 -16.94 7.53
CA GLU A 444 1.16 -17.05 8.97
C GLU A 444 2.58 -16.61 9.36
N LYS A 445 3.61 -17.07 8.63
CA LYS A 445 5.00 -16.68 8.88
C LYS A 445 5.24 -15.19 8.64
N LEU A 446 4.71 -14.64 7.54
CA LEU A 446 4.82 -13.21 7.23
C LEU A 446 4.13 -12.35 8.28
N LEU A 447 2.91 -12.73 8.72
CA LEU A 447 2.20 -11.99 9.75
C LEU A 447 2.92 -12.07 11.09
N GLN A 448 3.42 -13.25 11.49
CA GLN A 448 4.24 -13.39 12.71
C GLN A 448 5.47 -12.49 12.68
N LEU A 449 6.17 -12.46 11.54
CA LEU A 449 7.33 -11.59 11.34
C LEU A 449 6.94 -10.11 11.41
N ALA A 450 5.87 -9.70 10.70
CA ALA A 450 5.40 -8.31 10.68
C ALA A 450 5.03 -7.81 12.07
N VAL A 451 4.37 -8.63 12.88
CA VAL A 451 3.98 -8.30 14.25
C VAL A 451 5.22 -8.16 15.14
N ALA A 452 6.13 -9.14 15.08
CA ALA A 452 7.36 -9.11 15.86
C ALA A 452 8.23 -7.90 15.51
N ASP A 453 8.37 -7.59 14.22
CA ASP A 453 9.12 -6.45 13.70
C ASP A 453 8.48 -5.12 14.13
N TYR A 454 7.16 -4.98 13.97
CA TYR A 454 6.44 -3.77 14.35
C TYR A 454 6.54 -3.46 15.85
N GLU A 455 6.34 -4.46 16.71
CA GLU A 455 6.52 -4.29 18.16
C GLU A 455 7.95 -3.93 18.54
N PHE A 456 8.92 -4.48 17.82
CA PHE A 456 10.32 -4.17 18.04
C PHE A 456 10.63 -2.72 17.65
N ARG A 457 10.17 -2.26 16.49
CA ARG A 457 10.23 -0.84 16.07
C ARG A 457 9.57 0.08 17.10
N GLN A 458 8.36 -0.24 17.58
CA GLN A 458 7.71 0.53 18.66
C GLN A 458 8.55 0.61 19.95
N SER A 459 9.27 -0.46 20.29
CA SER A 459 10.14 -0.47 21.48
C SER A 459 11.36 0.43 21.32
N ILE A 460 11.91 0.53 20.11
CA ILE A 460 12.98 1.46 19.76
C ILE A 460 12.42 2.89 19.82
N TYR A 461 11.26 3.12 19.21
CA TYR A 461 10.69 4.46 19.11
C TYR A 461 10.36 5.08 20.46
N ARG A 462 9.88 4.28 21.42
CA ARG A 462 9.65 4.75 22.80
C ARG A 462 10.94 5.22 23.47
N LYS A 463 12.03 4.46 23.34
CA LYS A 463 13.31 4.80 23.98
C LYS A 463 13.93 6.06 23.38
N GLU A 464 13.90 6.15 22.05
CA GLU A 464 14.38 7.32 21.32
C GLU A 464 13.57 8.56 21.71
N LEU A 465 12.23 8.47 21.75
CA LEU A 465 11.39 9.59 22.18
C LEU A 465 11.71 10.05 23.61
N GLU A 466 11.87 9.11 24.56
CA GLU A 466 12.29 9.44 25.93
C GLU A 466 13.64 10.16 25.96
N GLU A 467 14.57 9.78 25.08
CA GLU A 467 15.87 10.43 24.95
C GLU A 467 15.76 11.84 24.38
N VAL A 468 15.00 12.04 23.30
CA VAL A 468 14.79 13.37 22.70
C VAL A 468 14.12 14.31 23.70
N ILE A 469 13.07 13.85 24.41
CA ILE A 469 12.39 14.65 25.43
C ILE A 469 13.37 15.08 26.53
N ARG A 470 14.20 14.14 27.01
CA ARG A 470 15.21 14.42 28.03
C ARG A 470 16.26 15.40 27.53
N TRP A 471 16.73 15.24 26.30
CA TRP A 471 17.69 16.15 25.67
C TRP A 471 17.11 17.56 25.53
N SER A 472 15.89 17.69 24.99
CA SER A 472 15.19 18.96 24.84
C SER A 472 15.07 19.72 26.17
N LYS A 473 14.66 19.01 27.23
CA LYS A 473 14.59 19.57 28.57
C LYS A 473 15.96 19.98 29.13
N ASN A 474 16.97 19.13 29.00
CA ASN A 474 18.32 19.42 29.50
C ASN A 474 18.96 20.64 28.82
N LYS A 475 18.60 20.89 27.56
CA LYS A 475 19.04 22.07 26.79
C LYS A 475 18.17 23.31 27.04
N GLY A 476 17.12 23.21 27.86
CA GLY A 476 16.21 24.32 28.16
C GLY A 476 15.22 24.62 27.03
N MET A 477 15.14 23.76 26.01
CA MET A 477 14.28 23.97 24.83
C MET A 477 12.79 23.77 25.15
N SER A 478 12.47 22.86 26.10
CA SER A 478 11.09 22.65 26.56
C SER A 478 10.61 23.72 27.55
N ASP A 479 11.53 24.49 28.13
CA ASP A 479 11.27 25.39 29.26
C ASP A 479 11.40 26.88 28.84
N MET A 480 11.28 27.16 27.54
CA MET A 480 11.44 28.50 26.97
C MET A 480 10.34 29.50 27.41
N GLY A 481 9.17 29.02 27.83
CA GLY A 481 8.06 29.89 28.24
C GLY A 481 7.32 30.58 27.09
N PHE A 482 7.78 30.36 25.85
CA PHE A 482 7.16 30.76 24.59
C PHE A 482 7.35 29.65 23.55
N GLY A 483 6.68 29.78 22.40
CA GLY A 483 6.74 28.78 21.34
C GLY A 483 6.04 27.47 21.69
N ARG A 484 6.00 26.55 20.74
CA ARG A 484 5.27 25.28 20.83
C ARG A 484 6.20 24.15 21.28
N ASP A 485 5.86 23.41 22.34
CA ASP A 485 6.53 22.12 22.60
C ASP A 485 6.02 21.05 21.63
N LYS A 486 6.70 20.92 20.49
CA LYS A 486 6.40 19.94 19.45
C LYS A 486 7.39 18.78 19.43
N THR A 487 8.17 18.58 20.50
CA THR A 487 9.20 17.51 20.58
C THR A 487 8.65 16.14 20.19
N THR A 488 7.48 15.77 20.75
CA THR A 488 6.82 14.49 20.46
C THR A 488 6.31 14.42 19.01
N TYR A 489 5.82 15.54 18.47
CA TYR A 489 5.29 15.61 17.10
C TYR A 489 6.40 15.51 16.06
N CYS A 490 7.52 16.20 16.26
CA CYS A 490 8.72 16.08 15.44
C CYS A 490 9.18 14.63 15.40
N TYR A 491 9.36 14.01 16.58
CA TYR A 491 9.83 12.64 16.64
C TYR A 491 8.86 11.65 15.97
N PHE A 492 7.56 11.77 16.26
CA PHE A 492 6.52 10.92 15.66
C PHE A 492 6.54 10.97 14.13
N ALA A 493 6.58 12.18 13.55
CA ALA A 493 6.53 12.34 12.10
C ALA A 493 7.75 11.69 11.44
N ILE A 494 8.93 11.87 12.02
CA ILE A 494 10.20 11.29 11.54
C ILE A 494 10.23 9.77 11.70
N ALA A 495 9.89 9.25 12.87
CA ALA A 495 9.88 7.80 13.13
C ALA A 495 8.85 7.06 12.27
N SER A 496 7.78 7.74 11.86
CA SER A 496 6.71 7.13 11.07
C SER A 496 6.88 7.31 9.55
N SER A 497 7.74 8.22 9.09
CA SER A 497 7.97 8.48 7.66
C SER A 497 9.30 7.93 7.10
N ILE A 498 10.29 7.66 7.95
CA ILE A 498 11.63 7.20 7.51
C ILE A 498 11.70 5.67 7.45
N PRO A 499 12.05 5.07 6.29
CA PRO A 499 12.20 3.63 6.11
C PRO A 499 13.59 3.14 6.57
N LEU A 500 14.00 3.46 7.81
CA LEU A 500 15.30 3.06 8.38
C LEU A 500 15.12 2.37 9.74
N PRO A 501 14.45 1.21 9.82
CA PRO A 501 13.93 0.63 11.08
C PRO A 501 14.86 0.69 12.29
N TYR A 502 16.13 0.33 12.11
CA TYR A 502 17.06 0.11 13.21
C TYR A 502 18.14 1.19 13.33
N ASP A 503 18.13 2.19 12.44
CA ASP A 503 19.05 3.32 12.53
C ASP A 503 18.47 4.41 13.42
N SER A 504 18.86 4.37 14.70
CA SER A 504 18.52 5.41 15.66
C SER A 504 19.24 6.72 15.38
N GLU A 505 20.45 6.71 14.82
CA GLU A 505 21.29 7.90 14.74
C GLU A 505 20.69 8.95 13.82
N VAL A 506 20.25 8.51 12.64
CA VAL A 506 19.60 9.36 11.64
C VAL A 506 18.32 9.98 12.20
N ARG A 507 17.43 9.16 12.79
CA ARG A 507 16.17 9.65 13.39
C ARG A 507 16.40 10.64 14.51
N MET A 508 17.36 10.36 15.39
CA MET A 508 17.65 11.21 16.55
C MET A 508 18.18 12.58 16.12
N ILE A 509 19.11 12.62 15.16
CA ILE A 509 19.66 13.87 14.65
C ILE A 509 18.59 14.70 13.95
N ILE A 510 17.83 14.08 13.04
CA ILE A 510 16.75 14.77 12.32
C ILE A 510 15.74 15.36 13.30
N THR A 511 15.36 14.59 14.32
CA THR A 511 14.42 15.05 15.34
C THR A 511 14.98 16.21 16.16
N LYS A 512 16.23 16.10 16.65
CA LYS A 512 16.87 17.18 17.41
C LYS A 512 16.97 18.46 16.57
N SER A 513 17.35 18.35 15.29
CA SER A 513 17.34 19.48 14.35
C SER A 513 15.95 20.09 14.21
N ALA A 514 14.91 19.29 14.02
CA ALA A 514 13.53 19.76 13.90
C ALA A 514 13.04 20.50 15.17
N VAL A 515 13.46 20.05 16.35
CA VAL A 515 13.16 20.73 17.63
C VAL A 515 13.86 22.08 17.72
N VAL A 516 15.16 22.15 17.38
CA VAL A 516 15.90 23.43 17.34
C VAL A 516 15.26 24.39 16.35
N ILE A 517 14.94 23.90 15.16
CA ILE A 517 14.28 24.67 14.11
C ILE A 517 12.95 25.24 14.61
N THR A 518 12.10 24.42 15.21
CA THR A 518 10.77 24.86 15.66
C THR A 518 10.85 25.95 16.73
N VAL A 519 11.74 25.78 17.71
CA VAL A 519 11.90 26.75 18.80
C VAL A 519 12.57 28.04 18.32
N ALA A 520 13.57 27.93 17.43
CA ALA A 520 14.22 29.09 16.85
C ALA A 520 13.27 29.87 15.94
N ASP A 521 12.53 29.20 15.07
CA ASP A 521 11.48 29.80 14.22
C ASP A 521 10.48 30.57 15.08
N ASP A 522 9.89 29.93 16.09
CA ASP A 522 8.96 30.59 17.02
C ASP A 522 9.60 31.83 17.71
N PHE A 523 10.89 31.77 18.08
CA PHE A 523 11.62 32.90 18.67
C PHE A 523 11.75 34.10 17.71
N TYR A 524 12.07 33.83 16.43
CA TYR A 524 12.16 34.85 15.38
C TYR A 524 10.79 35.45 15.04
N ASP A 525 9.71 34.69 15.24
CA ASP A 525 8.39 35.07 14.77
C ASP A 525 7.50 35.80 15.79
N THR A 526 7.75 35.62 17.10
CA THR A 526 6.81 36.02 18.15
C THR A 526 7.40 36.84 19.31
N GLU A 527 8.60 36.53 19.79
CA GLU A 527 9.05 37.01 21.11
C GLU A 527 10.24 37.96 21.07
N ALA A 528 11.20 37.72 20.18
CA ALA A 528 12.46 38.42 20.20
C ALA A 528 12.33 39.88 19.74
N SER A 529 13.10 40.77 20.35
CA SER A 529 13.35 42.09 19.76
C SER A 529 14.26 41.99 18.53
N PHE A 530 14.19 42.97 17.62
CA PHE A 530 15.06 43.00 16.44
C PHE A 530 16.56 43.01 16.79
N ASP A 531 16.92 43.67 17.90
CA ASP A 531 18.30 43.68 18.40
C ASP A 531 18.75 42.28 18.87
N GLU A 532 17.86 41.52 19.53
CA GLU A 532 18.14 40.13 19.92
C GLU A 532 18.28 39.21 18.72
N LEU A 533 17.41 39.35 17.70
CA LEU A 533 17.53 38.59 16.45
C LEU A 533 18.81 38.93 15.71
N THR A 534 19.17 40.21 15.63
CA THR A 534 20.43 40.65 15.02
C THR A 534 21.62 40.04 15.75
N THR A 535 21.62 40.08 17.08
CA THR A 535 22.72 39.55 17.90
C THR A 535 22.84 38.04 17.76
N LEU A 536 21.72 37.30 17.74
CA LEU A 536 21.69 35.85 17.54
C LEU A 536 22.18 35.46 16.14
N THR A 537 21.66 36.08 15.07
CA THR A 537 22.09 35.80 13.69
C THR A 537 23.59 36.05 13.52
N GLN A 538 24.12 37.14 14.08
CA GLN A 538 25.56 37.43 14.06
C GLN A 538 26.37 36.42 14.86
N ALA A 539 25.86 35.94 16.01
CA ALA A 539 26.51 34.90 16.81
C ALA A 539 26.61 33.58 16.05
N ILE A 540 25.55 33.19 15.32
CA ILE A 540 25.55 32.03 14.44
C ILE A 540 26.54 32.21 13.28
N ALA A 541 26.59 33.39 12.66
CA ALA A 541 27.50 33.68 11.54
C ALA A 541 28.98 33.49 11.92
N ARG A 542 29.36 33.94 13.13
CA ARG A 542 30.72 33.77 13.67
C ARG A 542 30.94 32.45 14.41
N TRP A 543 29.86 31.71 14.67
CA TRP A 543 29.79 30.54 15.53
C TRP A 543 30.39 30.77 16.93
N ASP A 544 29.98 31.86 17.59
CA ASP A 544 30.44 32.25 18.93
C ASP A 544 29.30 32.89 19.74
N ALA A 545 29.07 32.37 20.94
CA ALA A 545 28.03 32.79 21.87
C ALA A 545 28.29 34.14 22.56
N GLU A 546 29.43 34.81 22.31
CA GLU A 546 29.72 36.13 22.87
C GLU A 546 28.56 37.10 22.65
N GLY A 547 28.16 37.83 23.68
CA GLY A 547 27.05 38.81 23.61
C GLY A 547 25.63 38.22 23.73
N LEU A 548 25.45 36.89 23.66
CA LEU A 548 24.13 36.27 23.85
C LEU A 548 23.71 36.19 25.32
N SER A 549 22.40 36.31 25.56
CA SER A 549 21.78 36.13 26.88
C SER A 549 20.37 35.54 26.76
N GLY A 550 19.78 35.08 27.87
CA GLY A 550 18.41 34.54 27.90
C GLY A 550 18.15 33.42 26.87
N HIS A 551 17.06 33.57 26.12
CA HIS A 551 16.60 32.58 25.15
C HIS A 551 17.55 32.41 23.96
N SER A 552 18.11 33.50 23.43
CA SER A 552 19.06 33.44 22.30
C SER A 552 20.32 32.64 22.63
N LYS A 553 20.84 32.78 23.85
CA LYS A 553 21.95 31.96 24.35
C LYS A 553 21.58 30.49 24.49
N THR A 554 20.36 30.21 24.92
CA THR A 554 19.86 28.83 25.10
C THR A 554 19.73 28.13 23.74
N ILE A 555 19.16 28.80 22.75
CA ILE A 555 19.06 28.32 21.36
C ILE A 555 20.46 28.05 20.77
N PHE A 556 21.38 29.02 20.89
CA PHE A 556 22.76 28.85 20.39
C PHE A 556 23.47 27.65 21.03
N ASN A 557 23.40 27.50 22.36
CA ASN A 557 24.06 26.41 23.06
C ASN A 557 23.48 25.03 22.69
N ALA A 558 22.16 24.95 22.47
CA ALA A 558 21.51 23.72 22.02
C ALA A 558 21.95 23.34 20.60
N LEU A 559 22.06 24.33 19.71
CA LEU A 559 22.53 24.15 18.35
C LEU A 559 24.02 23.77 18.28
N ASP A 560 24.88 24.44 19.04
CA ASP A 560 26.32 24.14 19.09
C ASP A 560 26.59 22.72 19.59
N ASP A 561 25.84 22.27 20.61
CA ASP A 561 25.89 20.88 21.09
C ASP A 561 25.44 19.88 20.02
N LEU A 562 24.33 20.17 19.33
CA LEU A 562 23.82 19.32 18.24
C LEU A 562 24.82 19.21 17.10
N VAL A 563 25.41 20.33 16.66
CA VAL A 563 26.43 20.34 15.60
C VAL A 563 27.68 19.58 16.04
N SER A 564 28.13 19.77 17.29
CA SER A 564 29.27 19.05 17.84
C SER A 564 29.03 17.54 17.88
N GLU A 565 27.84 17.10 18.32
CA GLU A 565 27.42 15.69 18.30
C GLU A 565 27.44 15.13 16.87
N PHE A 566 26.91 15.89 15.92
CA PHE A 566 26.89 15.51 14.51
C PHE A 566 28.31 15.30 13.97
N VAL A 567 29.15 16.33 14.07
CA VAL A 567 30.55 16.29 13.58
C VAL A 567 31.27 15.09 14.16
N ALA A 568 31.10 14.79 15.44
CA ALA A 568 31.71 13.64 16.08
C ALA A 568 31.26 12.31 15.44
N LYS A 569 29.96 12.14 15.17
CA LYS A 569 29.42 10.93 14.52
C LYS A 569 29.92 10.77 13.09
N VAL A 570 29.88 11.81 12.27
CA VAL A 570 30.36 11.76 10.88
C VAL A 570 31.86 11.53 10.82
N ARG A 571 32.63 12.17 11.70
CA ARG A 571 34.08 11.94 11.80
C ARG A 571 34.40 10.50 12.22
N HIS A 572 33.61 9.93 13.12
CA HIS A 572 33.74 8.53 13.52
C HIS A 572 33.43 7.56 12.37
N GLN A 573 32.37 7.82 11.60
CA GLN A 573 31.91 6.94 10.52
C GLN A 573 32.74 7.05 9.23
N HIS A 574 33.13 8.27 8.85
CA HIS A 574 33.73 8.57 7.55
C HIS A 574 35.13 9.20 7.62
N GLY A 575 35.60 9.62 8.80
CA GLY A 575 36.91 10.27 8.95
C GLY A 575 36.98 11.69 8.39
N ILE A 576 35.86 12.28 7.98
CA ILE A 576 35.78 13.64 7.43
C ILE A 576 35.28 14.65 8.48
N ASP A 577 35.65 15.92 8.28
CA ASP A 577 35.16 17.03 9.08
C ASP A 577 34.17 17.86 8.27
N ILE A 578 32.92 17.90 8.73
CA ILE A 578 31.82 18.66 8.12
C ILE A 578 31.43 19.88 8.94
N THR A 579 32.23 20.29 9.93
CA THR A 579 31.91 21.41 10.83
C THR A 579 31.55 22.66 10.04
N TYR A 580 32.40 23.07 9.10
CA TYR A 580 32.15 24.26 8.28
C TYR A 580 30.83 24.17 7.50
N PHE A 581 30.53 23.02 6.90
CA PHE A 581 29.28 22.81 6.18
C PHE A 581 28.06 22.97 7.10
N LEU A 582 28.09 22.35 8.28
CA LEU A 582 27.00 22.46 9.26
C LEU A 582 26.83 23.91 9.76
N GLN A 583 27.91 24.61 10.05
CA GLN A 583 27.84 26.01 10.48
C GLN A 583 27.22 26.90 9.40
N GLN A 584 27.59 26.70 8.13
CA GLN A 584 27.06 27.49 7.02
C GLN A 584 25.59 27.22 6.74
N ILE A 585 25.15 25.95 6.74
CA ILE A 585 23.74 25.62 6.47
C ILE A 585 22.80 26.10 7.60
N TRP A 586 23.26 26.01 8.85
CA TRP A 586 22.51 26.59 9.98
C TRP A 586 22.48 28.11 9.93
N TYR A 587 23.60 28.76 9.58
CA TYR A 587 23.63 30.21 9.37
C TYR A 587 22.67 30.65 8.25
N GLU A 588 22.67 29.96 7.11
CA GLU A 588 21.75 30.24 6.00
C GLU A 588 20.28 30.20 6.46
N THR A 589 19.93 29.19 7.27
CA THR A 589 18.57 29.06 7.84
C THR A 589 18.23 30.23 8.77
N PHE A 590 19.07 30.51 9.77
CA PHE A 590 18.83 31.61 10.71
C PHE A 590 18.80 32.97 10.03
N ASN A 591 19.65 33.17 9.02
CA ASN A 591 19.65 34.38 8.22
C ASN A 591 18.35 34.53 7.42
N SER A 592 17.77 33.43 6.92
CA SER A 592 16.48 33.49 6.21
C SER A 592 15.33 33.93 7.13
N TRP A 593 15.27 33.46 8.37
CA TRP A 593 14.31 33.96 9.36
C TRP A 593 14.56 35.41 9.75
N PHE A 594 15.84 35.82 9.84
CA PHE A 594 16.21 37.20 10.08
C PHE A 594 15.71 38.13 8.97
N VAL A 595 15.88 37.75 7.71
CA VAL A 595 15.40 38.52 6.54
C VAL A 595 13.87 38.67 6.58
N GLU A 596 13.13 37.63 6.95
CA GLU A 596 11.67 37.72 7.13
C GLU A 596 11.27 38.67 8.27
N ALA A 597 11.99 38.63 9.39
CA ALA A 597 11.76 39.52 10.52
C ALA A 597 12.13 40.98 10.20
N GLU A 598 13.24 41.22 9.49
CA GLU A 598 13.65 42.54 9.03
C GLU A 598 12.60 43.16 8.10
N ALA A 599 12.06 42.37 7.15
CA ALA A 599 10.98 42.83 6.29
C ALA A 599 9.75 43.28 7.10
N LYS A 600 9.35 42.51 8.12
CA LYS A 600 8.24 42.84 9.05
C LYS A 600 8.50 44.14 9.82
N TRP A 601 9.72 44.40 10.25
CA TRP A 601 10.07 45.56 11.09
C TRP A 601 10.60 46.78 10.32
N SER A 602 10.85 46.64 9.02
CA SER A 602 11.24 47.76 8.17
C SER A 602 10.18 48.88 8.21
N MET A 603 10.59 50.11 8.54
CA MET A 603 9.70 51.27 8.73
C MET A 603 8.81 51.64 7.52
N GLY A 604 8.99 50.97 6.38
CA GLY A 604 8.27 51.22 5.12
C GLY A 604 7.29 50.12 4.69
N GLY A 605 7.12 49.03 5.45
CA GLY A 605 6.25 47.92 5.05
C GLY A 605 6.71 47.26 3.75
N PHE A 606 7.99 46.89 3.67
CA PHE A 606 8.58 46.23 2.50
C PHE A 606 7.75 45.00 2.11
N VAL A 607 7.28 44.98 0.87
CA VAL A 607 6.55 43.85 0.29
C VAL A 607 7.52 43.16 -0.67
N PRO A 608 8.00 41.95 -0.36
CA PRO A 608 8.87 41.22 -1.28
C PRO A 608 8.09 40.89 -2.56
N SER A 609 8.79 40.82 -3.68
CA SER A 609 8.24 40.16 -4.86
C SER A 609 8.02 38.67 -4.59
N MET A 610 7.14 38.04 -5.36
CA MET A 610 6.89 36.59 -5.27
C MET A 610 8.17 35.74 -5.43
N GLU A 611 9.10 36.16 -6.28
CA GLU A 611 10.38 35.47 -6.48
C GLU A 611 11.32 35.62 -5.27
N GLU A 612 11.46 36.84 -4.73
CA GLU A 612 12.24 37.10 -3.52
C GLU A 612 11.68 36.34 -2.31
N TYR A 613 10.34 36.32 -2.16
CA TYR A 613 9.68 35.57 -1.10
C TYR A 613 9.99 34.08 -1.21
N LEU A 614 9.84 33.46 -2.38
CA LEU A 614 10.11 32.03 -2.52
C LEU A 614 11.58 31.69 -2.35
N GLY A 615 12.49 32.54 -2.85
CA GLY A 615 13.93 32.34 -2.69
C GLY A 615 14.32 32.23 -1.22
N ASN A 616 13.80 33.12 -0.36
CA ASN A 616 14.04 33.07 1.07
C ASN A 616 13.18 32.03 1.80
N GLY A 617 11.89 31.96 1.47
CA GLY A 617 10.91 31.09 2.10
C GLY A 617 11.23 29.61 1.95
N ALA A 618 11.75 29.20 0.79
CA ALA A 618 12.23 27.83 0.60
C ALA A 618 13.39 27.48 1.54
N VAL A 619 14.23 28.45 1.92
CA VAL A 619 15.29 28.25 2.93
C VAL A 619 14.69 28.24 4.34
N SER A 620 13.76 29.15 4.64
CA SER A 620 13.20 29.33 5.99
C SER A 620 12.35 28.15 6.48
N ILE A 621 11.80 27.33 5.57
CA ILE A 621 11.15 26.05 5.94
C ILE A 621 12.15 25.02 6.51
N ALA A 622 13.46 25.26 6.36
CA ALA A 622 14.57 24.54 6.96
C ALA A 622 14.68 23.03 6.66
N LEU A 623 13.97 22.51 5.65
CA LEU A 623 14.04 21.08 5.31
C LEU A 623 15.47 20.65 4.90
N HIS A 624 16.17 21.48 4.12
CA HIS A 624 17.54 21.20 3.68
C HIS A 624 18.52 21.02 4.85
N THR A 625 18.36 21.84 5.90
CA THR A 625 19.11 21.83 7.17
C THR A 625 18.92 20.55 7.97
N ILE A 626 17.81 19.84 7.72
CA ILE A 626 17.52 18.55 8.34
C ILE A 626 18.07 17.42 7.46
N VAL A 627 17.69 17.39 6.18
CA VAL A 627 17.91 16.23 5.31
C VAL A 627 19.36 16.07 4.85
N LEU A 628 20.05 17.18 4.50
CA LEU A 628 21.41 17.10 3.96
C LEU A 628 22.43 16.68 5.01
N PRO A 629 22.44 17.26 6.23
CA PRO A 629 23.28 16.76 7.30
C PRO A 629 23.01 15.28 7.57
N ALA A 630 21.76 14.89 7.81
CA ALA A 630 21.38 13.51 8.13
C ALA A 630 21.83 12.49 7.05
N SER A 631 21.88 12.93 5.79
CA SER A 631 22.37 12.13 4.66
C SER A 631 23.84 11.72 4.76
N TYR A 632 24.67 12.41 5.57
CA TYR A 632 26.05 11.99 5.85
C TYR A 632 26.15 10.75 6.74
N LEU A 633 25.07 10.32 7.41
CA LEU A 633 25.06 9.12 8.26
C LEU A 633 24.50 7.89 7.54
N LEU A 634 23.90 8.07 6.37
CA LEU A 634 23.29 6.99 5.59
C LEU A 634 24.34 6.10 4.93
N ASN A 635 23.90 4.93 4.47
CA ASN A 635 24.69 4.06 3.60
C ASN A 635 23.86 3.65 2.36
N PRO A 636 24.26 4.01 1.12
CA PRO A 636 25.38 4.91 0.78
C PRO A 636 25.21 6.32 1.37
N SER A 637 26.31 7.03 1.62
CA SER A 637 26.33 8.32 2.32
C SER A 637 26.55 9.51 1.38
N LEU A 638 26.27 10.71 1.87
CA LEU A 638 26.61 11.97 1.18
C LEU A 638 28.11 12.34 1.28
N ALA A 639 28.94 11.59 2.01
CA ALA A 639 30.34 11.93 2.27
C ALA A 639 31.20 12.11 1.01
N ASP A 640 30.89 11.39 -0.06
CA ASP A 640 31.60 11.47 -1.34
C ASP A 640 31.16 12.66 -2.21
N TYR A 641 30.14 13.39 -1.79
CA TYR A 641 29.53 14.49 -2.53
C TYR A 641 29.94 15.84 -1.96
N LYS A 642 30.38 16.75 -2.83
CA LYS A 642 30.77 18.11 -2.44
C LYS A 642 29.55 19.02 -2.45
N ILE A 643 28.73 18.95 -1.41
CA ILE A 643 27.58 19.85 -1.23
C ILE A 643 28.06 21.14 -0.55
N LYS A 644 27.56 22.28 -1.03
CA LYS A 644 27.77 23.58 -0.39
C LYS A 644 26.42 24.22 -0.08
N ALA A 645 26.36 24.94 1.04
CA ALA A 645 25.21 25.77 1.36
C ALA A 645 24.93 26.77 0.22
N GLY A 646 23.67 26.95 -0.14
CA GLY A 646 23.23 27.75 -1.29
C GLY A 646 23.40 27.11 -2.69
N GLU A 647 24.15 26.01 -2.85
CA GLU A 647 24.36 25.30 -4.13
C GLU A 647 23.67 23.92 -4.10
N TYR A 648 22.34 23.89 -4.04
CA TYR A 648 21.55 22.66 -3.90
C TYR A 648 21.14 22.01 -5.22
N GLN A 649 21.10 20.68 -5.25
CA GLN A 649 20.52 19.92 -6.36
C GLN A 649 19.01 20.15 -6.49
N THR A 650 18.47 19.90 -7.68
CA THR A 650 17.02 20.01 -7.95
C THR A 650 16.16 19.27 -6.94
N VAL A 651 16.53 18.05 -6.55
CA VAL A 651 15.75 17.26 -5.56
C VAL A 651 15.60 17.97 -4.22
N THR A 652 16.67 18.63 -3.74
CA THR A 652 16.66 19.37 -2.48
C THR A 652 15.89 20.67 -2.62
N LYS A 653 16.04 21.40 -3.74
CA LYS A 653 15.26 22.61 -4.04
C LYS A 653 13.75 22.34 -4.06
N LEU A 654 13.33 21.26 -4.71
CA LEU A 654 11.93 20.83 -4.75
C LEU A 654 11.45 20.39 -3.36
N ALA A 655 12.29 19.67 -2.60
CA ALA A 655 12.00 19.27 -1.23
C ALA A 655 11.87 20.47 -0.28
N MET A 656 12.44 21.62 -0.60
CA MET A 656 12.25 22.88 0.14
C MET A 656 10.98 23.60 -0.31
N LEU A 657 10.80 23.76 -1.62
CA LEU A 657 9.69 24.50 -2.21
C LEU A 657 8.33 23.91 -1.85
N ILE A 658 8.16 22.60 -2.02
CA ILE A 658 6.85 21.94 -1.81
C ILE A 658 6.34 22.14 -0.37
N PRO A 659 7.12 21.82 0.68
CA PRO A 659 6.76 22.12 2.06
C PRO A 659 6.46 23.59 2.36
N ARG A 660 7.22 24.54 1.80
CA ARG A 660 6.97 25.98 1.98
C ARG A 660 5.58 26.35 1.50
N LEU A 661 5.24 25.96 0.27
CA LEU A 661 3.94 26.25 -0.32
C LEU A 661 2.78 25.54 0.40
N LEU A 662 3.00 24.31 0.87
CA LEU A 662 2.02 23.59 1.71
C LEU A 662 1.75 24.33 3.01
N ASN A 663 2.80 24.81 3.68
CA ASN A 663 2.66 25.60 4.89
C ASN A 663 1.86 26.88 4.60
N ASP A 664 2.22 27.63 3.57
CA ASP A 664 1.55 28.90 3.20
C ASP A 664 0.05 28.74 2.97
N ILE A 665 -0.36 27.66 2.30
CA ILE A 665 -1.79 27.34 2.08
C ILE A 665 -2.53 27.16 3.42
N GLN A 666 -1.87 26.61 4.44
CA GLN A 666 -2.50 26.26 5.71
C GLN A 666 -2.28 27.32 6.81
N SER A 667 -1.30 28.21 6.66
CA SER A 667 -0.95 29.24 7.64
C SER A 667 -1.44 30.65 7.28
N TYR A 668 -1.85 30.91 6.03
CA TYR A 668 -2.14 32.28 5.56
C TYR A 668 -3.12 33.05 6.44
N GLN A 669 -4.15 32.40 6.98
CA GLN A 669 -5.16 33.08 7.82
C GLN A 669 -4.56 33.60 9.12
N LYS A 670 -3.65 32.83 9.72
CA LYS A 670 -2.94 33.21 10.94
C LYS A 670 -1.98 34.36 10.62
N GLU A 671 -1.21 34.22 9.54
CA GLU A 671 -0.23 35.22 9.12
C GLU A 671 -0.88 36.55 8.73
N GLU A 672 -2.04 36.52 8.06
CA GLU A 672 -2.83 37.71 7.76
C GLU A 672 -3.24 38.46 9.03
N GLN A 673 -3.69 37.74 10.07
CA GLN A 673 -4.04 38.34 11.37
C GLN A 673 -2.84 38.94 12.10
N GLU A 674 -1.66 38.36 11.89
CA GLU A 674 -0.38 38.87 12.40
C GLU A 674 0.18 40.03 11.54
N GLY A 675 -0.48 40.39 10.44
CA GLY A 675 -0.02 41.42 9.51
C GLY A 675 1.17 40.98 8.64
N LYS A 676 1.41 39.67 8.54
CA LYS A 676 2.47 39.06 7.73
C LYS A 676 1.93 38.70 6.35
N LEU A 677 2.79 38.72 5.34
CA LEU A 677 2.48 38.27 3.98
C LEU A 677 3.19 36.95 3.72
N ASN A 678 2.46 35.98 3.20
CA ASN A 678 3.00 34.74 2.65
C ASN A 678 2.70 34.62 1.15
N TYR A 679 3.10 33.51 0.53
CA TYR A 679 2.95 33.37 -0.92
C TYR A 679 1.49 33.47 -1.41
N VAL A 680 0.53 32.92 -0.65
CA VAL A 680 -0.91 33.02 -0.96
C VAL A 680 -1.38 34.48 -0.89
N LEU A 681 -0.98 35.21 0.15
CA LEU A 681 -1.38 36.61 0.34
C LEU A 681 -0.68 37.54 -0.65
N LEU A 682 0.57 37.26 -1.00
CA LEU A 682 1.32 38.01 -2.00
C LEU A 682 0.70 37.85 -3.39
N TYR A 683 0.34 36.62 -3.80
CA TYR A 683 -0.34 36.40 -5.08
C TYR A 683 -1.69 37.13 -5.14
N LEU A 684 -2.47 37.08 -4.07
CA LEU A 684 -3.74 37.79 -3.95
C LEU A 684 -3.55 39.31 -4.09
N LYS A 685 -2.47 39.84 -3.51
CA LYS A 685 -2.13 41.28 -3.57
C LYS A 685 -1.65 41.72 -4.96
N GLU A 686 -0.86 40.89 -5.65
CA GLU A 686 -0.35 41.17 -7.00
C GLU A 686 -1.43 41.03 -8.09
N ASN A 687 -2.54 40.34 -7.81
CA ASN A 687 -3.61 40.07 -8.77
C ASN A 687 -4.97 40.63 -8.28
N PRO A 688 -5.20 41.96 -8.34
CA PRO A 688 -6.48 42.54 -7.94
C PRO A 688 -7.64 41.99 -8.79
N GLY A 689 -8.60 41.32 -8.14
CA GLY A 689 -9.81 40.80 -8.78
C GLY A 689 -10.04 39.30 -8.62
N ILE A 690 -9.07 38.57 -8.08
CA ILE A 690 -9.25 37.17 -7.65
C ILE A 690 -9.59 37.12 -6.15
N ASP A 691 -10.13 36.00 -5.70
CA ASP A 691 -10.36 35.75 -4.27
C ASP A 691 -9.27 34.85 -3.65
N ILE A 692 -9.40 34.58 -2.35
CA ILE A 692 -8.46 33.74 -1.62
C ILE A 692 -8.49 32.28 -2.09
N GLN A 693 -9.64 31.79 -2.58
CA GLN A 693 -9.75 30.43 -3.10
C GLN A 693 -8.99 30.29 -4.42
N ASP A 694 -9.09 31.29 -5.31
CA ASP A 694 -8.29 31.36 -6.53
C ASP A 694 -6.79 31.40 -6.23
N SER A 695 -6.37 32.19 -5.24
CA SER A 695 -4.97 32.27 -4.81
C SER A 695 -4.46 30.94 -4.25
N THR A 696 -5.21 30.31 -3.34
CA THR A 696 -4.83 28.98 -2.82
C THR A 696 -4.82 27.90 -3.92
N ALA A 697 -5.72 27.98 -4.91
CA ALA A 697 -5.74 27.07 -6.05
C ALA A 697 -4.50 27.25 -6.95
N TYR A 698 -4.07 28.49 -7.18
CA TYR A 698 -2.82 28.79 -7.89
C TYR A 698 -1.60 28.18 -7.18
N VAL A 699 -1.49 28.34 -5.86
CA VAL A 699 -0.39 27.75 -5.10
C VAL A 699 -0.43 26.22 -5.11
N ARG A 700 -1.62 25.60 -5.01
CA ARG A 700 -1.80 24.16 -5.17
C ARG A 700 -1.37 23.66 -6.55
N ASP A 701 -1.65 24.40 -7.61
CA ASP A 701 -1.24 24.07 -8.97
C ASP A 701 0.30 24.07 -9.13
N ILE A 702 1.00 25.00 -8.47
CA ILE A 702 2.48 24.98 -8.43
C ILE A 702 2.98 23.69 -7.76
N ILE A 703 2.43 23.32 -6.60
CA ILE A 703 2.80 22.08 -5.91
C ILE A 703 2.53 20.87 -6.83
N TYR A 704 1.36 20.83 -7.44
CA TYR A 704 0.93 19.76 -8.33
C TYR A 704 1.86 19.59 -9.54
N LYS A 705 2.34 20.69 -10.13
CA LYS A 705 3.28 20.66 -11.27
C LYS A 705 4.70 20.23 -10.89
N ASN A 706 5.16 20.60 -9.70
CA ASN A 706 6.51 20.29 -9.21
C ASN A 706 6.60 18.88 -8.60
N TRP A 707 5.48 18.30 -8.19
CA TRP A 707 5.43 16.99 -7.54
C TRP A 707 5.96 15.83 -8.40
N PRO A 708 5.53 15.66 -9.68
CA PRO A 708 6.07 14.62 -10.54
C PRO A 708 7.57 14.73 -10.77
N GLU A 709 8.10 15.96 -10.89
CA GLU A 709 9.53 16.21 -11.06
C GLU A 709 10.32 15.80 -9.82
N PHE A 710 9.82 16.15 -8.62
CA PHE A 710 10.41 15.71 -7.37
C PHE A 710 10.46 14.19 -7.28
N LEU A 711 9.36 13.50 -7.57
CA LEU A 711 9.32 12.04 -7.57
C LEU A 711 10.26 11.42 -8.58
N GLN A 712 10.36 11.97 -9.79
CA GLN A 712 11.28 11.49 -10.81
C GLN A 712 12.73 11.58 -10.32
N HIS A 713 13.10 12.72 -9.74
CA HIS A 713 14.43 12.90 -9.16
C HIS A 713 14.71 11.95 -8.01
N VAL A 714 13.72 11.67 -7.15
CA VAL A 714 13.88 10.76 -6.02
C VAL A 714 14.05 9.31 -6.50
N LEU A 715 13.18 8.86 -7.39
CA LEU A 715 13.02 7.45 -7.72
C LEU A 715 13.97 6.99 -8.81
N MET A 716 14.30 7.82 -9.80
CA MET A 716 15.09 7.41 -10.96
C MET A 716 16.59 7.62 -10.73
N ASP A 717 17.38 6.70 -11.26
CA ASP A 717 18.83 6.82 -11.39
C ASP A 717 19.19 7.24 -12.83
N GLY A 718 20.37 7.81 -13.05
CA GLY A 718 20.85 8.31 -14.36
C GLY A 718 20.60 9.80 -14.68
N LEU A 719 20.26 10.64 -13.70
CA LEU A 719 20.01 12.08 -13.86
C LEU A 719 21.26 12.93 -13.57
N ALA A 720 21.37 14.12 -14.20
CA ALA A 720 22.60 14.92 -14.21
C ALA A 720 23.10 15.44 -12.83
N GLU A 721 22.25 15.41 -11.79
CA GLU A 721 22.53 15.89 -10.43
C GLU A 721 22.19 14.82 -9.39
N GLU A 722 22.93 13.72 -9.38
CA GLU A 722 22.58 12.55 -8.56
C GLU A 722 23.09 12.64 -7.12
N LEU A 723 22.16 12.59 -6.17
CA LEU A 723 22.43 12.19 -4.79
C LEU A 723 22.30 10.66 -4.65
N PRO A 724 22.94 10.03 -3.65
CA PRO A 724 22.76 8.61 -3.37
C PRO A 724 21.28 8.24 -3.17
N LYS A 725 20.89 7.03 -3.59
CA LYS A 725 19.51 6.52 -3.47
C LYS A 725 18.93 6.66 -2.07
N SER A 726 19.68 6.26 -1.04
CA SER A 726 19.35 6.43 0.38
C SER A 726 19.03 7.89 0.75
N CYS A 727 19.84 8.84 0.27
CA CYS A 727 19.68 10.27 0.51
C CYS A 727 18.41 10.80 -0.17
N LYS A 728 18.15 10.37 -1.42
CA LYS A 728 16.93 10.71 -2.16
C LYS A 728 15.67 10.22 -1.44
N PHE A 729 15.68 8.98 -0.92
CA PHE A 729 14.57 8.47 -0.13
C PHE A 729 14.38 9.23 1.18
N LEU A 730 15.46 9.68 1.82
CA LEU A 730 15.34 10.53 3.01
C LEU A 730 14.65 11.87 2.70
N HIS A 731 14.94 12.49 1.55
CA HIS A 731 14.21 13.68 1.09
C HIS A 731 12.71 13.39 0.96
N LEU A 732 12.34 12.28 0.33
CA LEU A 732 10.94 11.86 0.21
C LEU A 732 10.29 11.67 1.58
N SER A 733 10.94 10.98 2.51
CA SER A 733 10.44 10.77 3.87
C SER A 733 10.22 12.07 4.64
N CYS A 734 11.12 13.05 4.51
CA CYS A 734 10.94 14.36 5.11
C CYS A 734 9.77 15.12 4.46
N VAL A 735 9.67 15.12 3.12
CA VAL A 735 8.54 15.76 2.42
C VAL A 735 7.20 15.11 2.80
N LYS A 736 7.15 13.78 2.98
CA LYS A 736 5.97 13.06 3.48
C LYS A 736 5.51 13.55 4.86
N ALA A 737 6.44 13.87 5.76
CA ALA A 737 6.10 14.43 7.05
C ALA A 737 5.40 15.80 6.92
N PHE A 738 5.93 16.69 6.06
CA PHE A 738 5.30 17.98 5.78
C PHE A 738 3.95 17.84 5.07
N GLN A 739 3.82 16.93 4.11
CA GLN A 739 2.55 16.60 3.49
C GLN A 739 1.53 16.15 4.53
N MET A 740 1.89 15.24 5.43
CA MET A 740 1.01 14.82 6.52
C MET A 740 0.60 15.98 7.44
N PHE A 741 1.52 16.90 7.75
CA PHE A 741 1.23 18.07 8.57
C PHE A 741 0.28 19.07 7.94
N PHE A 742 0.34 19.25 6.60
CA PHE A 742 -0.29 20.37 5.90
C PHE A 742 -1.25 19.97 4.77
N HIS A 743 -1.57 18.68 4.60
CA HIS A 743 -2.40 18.20 3.50
C HIS A 743 -3.83 18.79 3.53
N SER A 744 -4.56 18.59 4.63
CA SER A 744 -5.97 19.01 4.75
C SER A 744 -6.17 20.17 5.72
N SER A 745 -5.29 20.31 6.71
CA SER A 745 -5.28 21.38 7.71
C SER A 745 -3.85 21.58 8.21
N ASN A 746 -3.60 22.62 9.02
CA ASN A 746 -2.36 22.77 9.78
C ASN A 746 -2.39 21.88 11.03
N ARG A 747 -2.16 20.57 10.85
CA ARG A 747 -2.14 19.60 11.96
C ARG A 747 -0.97 19.85 12.91
N TYR A 748 0.11 20.45 12.44
CA TYR A 748 1.31 20.71 13.23
C TYR A 748 1.02 21.69 14.38
N ASP A 749 0.21 22.71 14.13
CA ASP A 749 -0.20 23.67 15.17
C ASP A 749 -1.18 23.06 16.17
N SER A 750 -2.02 22.10 15.75
CA SER A 750 -2.97 21.44 16.64
C SER A 750 -2.29 20.60 17.73
N ASN A 751 -2.80 20.71 18.96
CA ASN A 751 -2.39 19.88 20.09
C ASN A 751 -3.15 18.56 20.20
N THR A 752 -4.14 18.33 19.34
CA THR A 752 -5.04 17.16 19.44
C THR A 752 -5.07 16.30 18.17
N ASP A 753 -4.87 16.90 17.00
CA ASP A 753 -5.20 16.26 15.71
C ASP A 753 -4.33 15.04 15.39
N MET A 754 -3.12 14.95 15.96
CA MET A 754 -2.20 13.81 15.77
C MET A 754 -2.10 12.90 16.99
N LEU A 755 -2.83 13.16 18.08
CA LEU A 755 -2.62 12.44 19.33
C LEU A 755 -2.88 10.93 19.18
N LEU A 756 -3.94 10.55 18.47
CA LEU A 756 -4.27 9.15 18.22
C LEU A 756 -3.22 8.47 17.33
N ASP A 757 -2.70 9.18 16.33
CA ASP A 757 -1.68 8.67 15.41
C ASP A 757 -0.35 8.45 16.15
N ILE A 758 0.06 9.41 17.00
CA ILE A 758 1.21 9.30 17.90
C ILE A 758 1.05 8.08 18.81
N GLN A 759 -0.14 7.93 19.42
CA GLN A 759 -0.43 6.78 20.29
C GLN A 759 -0.32 5.46 19.54
N LYS A 760 -0.92 5.35 18.34
CA LYS A 760 -0.85 4.13 17.52
C LYS A 760 0.56 3.80 17.04
N ALA A 761 1.33 4.81 16.65
CA ALA A 761 2.68 4.61 16.14
C ALA A 761 3.67 4.17 17.23
N ILE A 762 3.54 4.68 18.46
CA ILE A 762 4.59 4.56 19.48
C ILE A 762 4.17 3.70 20.68
N TYR A 763 2.90 3.77 21.11
CA TYR A 763 2.49 3.29 22.44
C TYR A 763 1.47 2.15 22.42
N ILE A 764 0.45 2.24 21.56
CA ILE A 764 -0.64 1.27 21.51
C ILE A 764 -0.12 0.02 20.77
N PRO A 765 -0.19 -1.19 21.37
CA PRO A 765 0.19 -2.43 20.70
C PRO A 765 -0.77 -2.76 19.55
N LEU A 766 -0.36 -3.64 18.64
CA LEU A 766 -1.20 -4.07 17.52
C LEU A 766 -2.48 -4.76 18.02
N ASN A 767 -3.61 -4.45 17.39
CA ASN A 767 -4.89 -5.11 17.64
C ASN A 767 -5.09 -6.28 16.66
N ILE A 768 -4.39 -7.37 16.92
CA ILE A 768 -4.56 -8.61 16.16
C ILE A 768 -5.66 -9.36 16.91
N ARG A 769 -6.87 -9.41 16.36
CA ARG A 769 -7.90 -10.30 16.90
C ARG A 769 -7.33 -11.71 16.84
N SER A 770 -7.04 -12.29 18.00
CA SER A 770 -6.74 -13.71 18.14
C SER A 770 -8.00 -14.47 17.73
N ASN A 771 -8.06 -14.91 16.48
CA ASN A 771 -9.05 -15.88 16.02
C ASN A 771 -8.66 -17.27 16.52
#